data_AF-A0A836WFE6-F1
#
_entry.id   AF-A0A836WFE6-F1
#
_cell.length_a   1.000
_cell.length_b   1.000
_cell.length_c   1.000
_cell.angle_alpha   90.00
_cell.angle_beta   90.00
_cell.angle_gamma   90.00
#
_symmetry.space_group_name_H-M   'P 1'
#
loop_
_entity.id
_entity.type
_entity.pdbx_description
1 polymer ?
#
loop_
_entity_poly.entity_id
_entity_poly.type
_entity_poly.pdbx_seq_one_letter_code
_entity_poly.pdbx_strand_id
1 'polypeptide(L)'
;MQDWMEKARKTAEKTYGDFLNQVVIEQVIKHDRIGLLPDKKREKLNNGDLADVRTVRLMSISGKGSDQYPQYTNITLLDHLLSVTRGSLLLAAMNWLSKNADMAENLLTQKLAVIAATAFLHDLDKDLEQARSVVDLKPADVTERMKRYGIDAFLEKAGISLTSEQLLYLIEQVENTQSYRHLTTPLPEGIGDELAHYVKWADKLDGIWLNSDPIKGGFNGVINRLERDNSRFDENSLLPHWQPVDIYDPHHPFLLDKLQLFLSLFSQAITGIPPLLEGHHDGRLYLLLPKSHFEQIVDKALNKLGEALPFGLEVDISNVGVPALLNGQPTHAELQALMLDKIKISHEKLGKLLTVQVKYKAHLTQNLDDLLGDLDLNPRFPKPSSNQLITLYDNLEGLSVDEEERLRYAAHLALMLNLKIDKGKTLTYEQRETALLETIQLERPAFINELDDQKSRCVVTALWAMTLADDNEDLKEAIWEEDALLQGWLEGSEEQIGFNQFMEMGDGDEIVQQVKAHFRALLKHQRVSAKNEKALGRCLFTDEPTAFNNPINQATGLLGVKISAFSGRDHRPELLTSDKPHTLVSPVSMAEHKIRHDIQGGNKDSVPTWISSPSTVGLFGGLILNQEMSALSLFDLSRLDAKKGSVLYGHETYQGRLRLAKLERLSEKTKDQVIQLRLLLTAARRTGRPFHVFRGLPTTQRAFFYYDAMPPLLKNSLETMHYVWKNSQMPWHKWNWHKPF
;
A
#
# COMPACT_ATOMS: atom_id res chain seq x y z
N MET A 1 -13.46 -12.50 -20.30
CA MET A 1 -12.08 -12.17 -20.69
C MET A 1 -11.73 -13.04 -21.90
N GLN A 2 -11.05 -12.52 -22.93
CA GLN A 2 -10.60 -13.38 -24.04
C GLN A 2 -9.46 -14.27 -23.52
N ASP A 3 -9.58 -15.58 -23.72
CA ASP A 3 -8.68 -16.62 -23.18
C ASP A 3 -7.18 -16.34 -23.47
N TRP A 4 -6.90 -15.80 -24.66
CA TRP A 4 -5.54 -15.47 -25.07
C TRP A 4 -4.90 -14.30 -24.31
N MET A 5 -5.67 -13.31 -23.84
CA MET A 5 -5.13 -12.17 -23.06
C MET A 5 -4.68 -12.63 -21.69
N GLU A 6 -5.47 -13.53 -21.07
CA GLU A 6 -5.12 -14.12 -19.79
C GLU A 6 -3.86 -14.99 -19.91
N LYS A 7 -3.77 -15.80 -20.97
CA LYS A 7 -2.57 -16.58 -21.31
C LYS A 7 -1.34 -15.67 -21.53
N ALA A 8 -1.49 -14.56 -22.24
CA ALA A 8 -0.41 -13.60 -22.47
C ALA A 8 0.11 -13.02 -21.15
N ARG A 9 -0.80 -12.54 -20.30
CA ARG A 9 -0.47 -12.02 -18.97
C ARG A 9 0.21 -13.08 -18.10
N LYS A 10 -0.40 -14.24 -17.90
CA LYS A 10 0.13 -15.29 -17.02
C LYS A 10 1.52 -15.77 -17.45
N THR A 11 1.74 -15.91 -18.76
CA THR A 11 3.06 -16.32 -19.27
C THR A 11 4.10 -15.22 -19.04
N ALA A 12 3.77 -13.96 -19.33
CA ALA A 12 4.66 -12.82 -19.08
C ALA A 12 4.96 -12.63 -17.59
N GLU A 13 3.96 -12.78 -16.71
CA GLU A 13 4.10 -12.75 -15.25
C GLU A 13 5.05 -13.84 -14.76
N LYS A 14 4.85 -15.07 -15.22
CA LYS A 14 5.68 -16.22 -14.85
C LYS A 14 7.13 -16.00 -15.29
N THR A 15 7.36 -15.65 -16.56
CA THR A 15 8.71 -15.40 -17.09
C THR A 15 9.38 -14.23 -16.38
N TYR A 16 8.66 -13.13 -16.13
CA TYR A 16 9.22 -11.98 -15.42
C TYR A 16 9.51 -12.29 -13.94
N GLY A 17 8.63 -13.05 -13.27
CA GLY A 17 8.85 -13.52 -11.90
C GLY A 17 10.06 -14.46 -11.80
N ASP A 18 10.21 -15.39 -12.73
CA ASP A 18 11.39 -16.26 -12.84
C ASP A 18 12.67 -15.46 -13.08
N PHE A 19 12.61 -14.43 -13.93
CA PHE A 19 13.71 -13.52 -14.22
C PHE A 19 14.09 -12.70 -12.98
N LEU A 20 13.10 -12.08 -12.32
CA LEU A 20 13.34 -11.32 -11.10
C LEU A 20 14.00 -12.18 -10.04
N ASN A 21 13.50 -13.39 -9.80
CA ASN A 21 14.08 -14.26 -8.78
C ASN A 21 15.52 -14.64 -9.13
N GLN A 22 15.75 -15.21 -10.32
CA GLN A 22 17.06 -15.79 -10.68
C GLN A 22 18.14 -14.76 -11.01
N VAL A 23 17.77 -13.68 -11.68
CA VAL A 23 18.73 -12.67 -12.18
C VAL A 23 18.81 -11.50 -11.20
N VAL A 24 17.67 -10.91 -10.87
CA VAL A 24 17.66 -9.65 -10.12
C VAL A 24 17.88 -9.89 -8.63
N ILE A 25 17.12 -10.78 -8.00
CA ILE A 25 17.20 -11.01 -6.56
C ILE A 25 18.47 -11.77 -6.24
N GLU A 26 18.68 -12.94 -6.86
CA GLU A 26 19.83 -13.77 -6.54
C GLU A 26 21.16 -13.15 -6.99
N GLN A 27 21.27 -12.57 -8.19
CA GLN A 27 22.57 -12.09 -8.68
C GLN A 27 22.76 -10.59 -8.44
N VAL A 28 21.85 -9.75 -8.93
CA VAL A 28 22.02 -8.28 -8.88
C VAL A 28 21.92 -7.77 -7.44
N ILE A 29 20.85 -8.10 -6.73
CA ILE A 29 20.56 -7.58 -5.39
C ILE A 29 21.46 -8.26 -4.36
N LYS A 30 21.68 -9.58 -4.36
CA LYS A 30 22.54 -10.18 -3.32
C LYS A 30 24.03 -10.00 -3.59
N HIS A 31 24.48 -10.04 -4.85
CA HIS A 31 25.91 -10.16 -5.18
C HIS A 31 26.51 -8.92 -5.87
N ASP A 32 25.78 -8.19 -6.73
CA ASP A 32 26.32 -7.02 -7.46
C ASP A 32 26.25 -5.71 -6.63
N ARG A 33 27.03 -5.63 -5.56
CA ARG A 33 27.04 -4.47 -4.63
C ARG A 33 28.39 -3.74 -4.57
N ILE A 34 28.33 -2.42 -4.37
CA ILE A 34 29.49 -1.54 -4.23
C ILE A 34 30.00 -1.54 -2.79
N GLY A 35 31.31 -1.75 -2.62
CA GLY A 35 32.01 -1.62 -1.36
C GLY A 35 32.32 -2.95 -0.67
N LEU A 36 33.33 -2.91 0.20
CA LEU A 36 33.80 -4.08 0.95
C LEU A 36 32.96 -4.29 2.21
N LEU A 37 32.67 -5.55 2.51
CA LEU A 37 31.95 -5.93 3.71
C LEU A 37 32.91 -6.69 4.66
N PRO A 38 33.17 -6.17 5.88
CA PRO A 38 34.06 -6.81 6.85
C PRO A 38 33.57 -8.22 7.21
N ASP A 39 34.50 -9.14 7.48
CA ASP A 39 34.18 -10.57 7.67
C ASP A 39 33.12 -10.82 8.74
N LYS A 40 33.22 -10.13 9.90
CA LYS A 40 32.20 -10.22 10.98
C LYS A 40 30.79 -9.80 10.54
N LYS A 41 30.68 -8.83 9.62
CA LYS A 41 29.37 -8.43 9.08
C LYS A 41 28.90 -9.41 8.00
N ARG A 42 29.83 -10.02 7.26
CA ARG A 42 29.53 -11.00 6.21
C ARG A 42 28.93 -12.27 6.82
N GLU A 43 29.51 -12.73 7.92
CA GLU A 43 28.99 -13.87 8.68
C GLU A 43 27.56 -13.61 9.16
N LYS A 44 27.31 -12.44 9.79
CA LYS A 44 25.96 -12.05 10.23
C LYS A 44 24.97 -11.91 9.07
N LEU A 45 25.42 -11.42 7.92
CA LEU A 45 24.59 -11.30 6.73
C LEU A 45 24.20 -12.69 6.20
N ASN A 46 25.15 -13.61 6.11
CA ASN A 46 24.92 -14.98 5.66
C ASN A 46 23.99 -15.74 6.61
N ASN A 47 24.02 -15.43 7.91
CA ASN A 47 23.11 -15.99 8.91
C ASN A 47 21.72 -15.35 8.93
N GLY A 48 21.46 -14.34 8.09
CA GLY A 48 20.18 -13.62 8.06
C GLY A 48 19.97 -12.61 9.19
N ASP A 49 20.97 -12.42 10.08
CA ASP A 49 20.89 -11.48 11.21
C ASP A 49 20.96 -10.00 10.75
N LEU A 50 21.52 -9.74 9.56
CA LEU A 50 21.70 -8.41 9.00
C LEU A 50 21.24 -8.30 7.54
N ALA A 51 20.56 -7.21 7.22
CA ALA A 51 20.32 -6.82 5.82
C ALA A 51 21.57 -6.14 5.19
N ASP A 52 21.83 -6.40 3.91
CA ASP A 52 22.89 -5.71 3.18
C ASP A 52 22.45 -4.30 2.81
N VAL A 53 23.20 -3.30 3.26
CA VAL A 53 22.97 -1.87 2.94
C VAL A 53 24.02 -1.26 2.02
N ARG A 54 24.94 -2.08 1.50
CA ARG A 54 25.74 -1.65 0.38
C ARG A 54 24.83 -1.38 -0.81
N THR A 55 25.15 -0.37 -1.59
CA THR A 55 24.37 0.00 -2.78
C THR A 55 24.55 -1.05 -3.85
N VAL A 56 23.42 -1.51 -4.41
CA VAL A 56 23.41 -2.34 -5.63
C VAL A 56 24.00 -1.51 -6.77
N ARG A 57 24.97 -2.05 -7.50
CA ARG A 57 25.76 -1.27 -8.46
C ARG A 57 24.90 -0.68 -9.57
N LEU A 58 23.95 -1.44 -10.12
CA LEU A 58 23.01 -0.92 -11.12
C LEU A 58 22.10 0.19 -10.58
N MET A 59 21.89 0.28 -9.26
CA MET A 59 21.16 1.40 -8.64
C MET A 59 22.02 2.67 -8.47
N SER A 60 23.36 2.60 -8.62
CA SER A 60 24.22 3.79 -8.56
C SER A 60 24.49 4.41 -9.91
N ILE A 61 24.06 3.77 -11.00
CA ILE A 61 24.22 4.24 -12.37
C ILE A 61 22.89 4.89 -12.78
N SER A 62 22.96 6.05 -13.45
CA SER A 62 21.76 6.69 -14.02
C SER A 62 21.31 5.91 -15.26
N GLY A 63 20.03 5.53 -15.29
CA GLY A 63 19.40 4.91 -16.47
C GLY A 63 18.96 5.97 -17.48
N LYS A 64 18.24 6.97 -16.97
CA LYS A 64 17.81 8.18 -17.68
C LYS A 64 17.84 9.36 -16.69
N GLY A 65 17.99 10.58 -17.21
CA GLY A 65 18.02 11.80 -16.41
C GLY A 65 19.32 12.01 -15.63
N SER A 66 19.89 13.19 -15.76
CA SER A 66 21.08 13.62 -15.02
C SER A 66 21.22 15.13 -15.13
N ASP A 67 22.25 15.72 -14.49
CA ASP A 67 22.57 17.14 -14.66
C ASP A 67 22.83 17.51 -16.14
N GLN A 68 23.27 16.56 -16.97
CA GLN A 68 23.48 16.75 -18.40
C GLN A 68 22.18 16.63 -19.21
N TYR A 69 21.16 15.97 -18.66
CA TYR A 69 19.88 15.72 -19.31
C TYR A 69 18.71 16.07 -18.37
N PRO A 70 18.57 17.35 -17.97
CA PRO A 70 17.60 17.80 -16.96
C PRO A 70 16.14 17.69 -17.42
N GLN A 71 15.91 17.48 -18.72
CA GLN A 71 14.59 17.27 -19.29
C GLN A 71 14.01 15.89 -18.96
N TYR A 72 14.81 14.94 -18.48
CA TYR A 72 14.35 13.62 -18.08
C TYR A 72 14.25 13.48 -16.56
N THR A 73 13.22 12.77 -16.08
CA THR A 73 13.14 12.31 -14.70
C THR A 73 14.29 11.35 -14.40
N ASN A 74 15.01 11.60 -13.30
CA ASN A 74 16.17 10.80 -12.93
C ASN A 74 15.74 9.46 -12.32
N ILE A 75 16.14 8.36 -12.95
CA ILE A 75 15.92 6.99 -12.48
C ILE A 75 17.21 6.18 -12.56
N THR A 76 17.29 5.12 -11.76
CA THR A 76 18.44 4.21 -11.79
C THR A 76 18.45 3.36 -13.05
N LEU A 77 19.63 2.87 -13.44
CA LEU A 77 19.78 1.94 -14.54
C LEU A 77 19.00 0.66 -14.26
N LEU A 78 19.01 0.17 -13.02
CA LEU A 78 18.20 -1.01 -12.66
C LEU A 78 16.70 -0.79 -12.91
N ASP A 79 16.12 0.31 -12.42
CA ASP A 79 14.69 0.59 -12.63
C ASP A 79 14.35 0.74 -14.11
N HIS A 80 15.22 1.38 -14.90
CA HIS A 80 15.08 1.50 -16.34
C HIS A 80 15.08 0.13 -17.03
N LEU A 81 16.10 -0.71 -16.77
CA LEU A 81 16.22 -2.03 -17.37
C LEU A 81 15.03 -2.93 -17.02
N LEU A 82 14.53 -2.87 -15.79
CA LEU A 82 13.35 -3.62 -15.36
C LEU A 82 12.06 -3.11 -15.97
N SER A 83 11.92 -1.80 -16.16
CA SER A 83 10.81 -1.18 -16.91
C SER A 83 10.77 -1.70 -18.34
N VAL A 84 11.90 -1.63 -19.05
CA VAL A 84 12.02 -2.10 -20.43
C VAL A 84 11.77 -3.60 -20.52
N THR A 85 12.31 -4.40 -19.58
CA THR A 85 12.09 -5.84 -19.53
C THR A 85 10.60 -6.17 -19.41
N ARG A 86 9.89 -5.65 -18.40
CA ARG A 86 8.44 -5.87 -18.23
C ARG A 86 7.64 -5.41 -19.44
N GLY A 87 7.94 -4.19 -19.92
CA GLY A 87 7.38 -3.60 -21.12
C GLY A 87 7.44 -4.57 -22.30
N SER A 88 8.64 -5.02 -22.62
CA SER A 88 8.91 -5.88 -23.78
C SER A 88 8.16 -7.21 -23.69
N LEU A 89 8.16 -7.84 -22.53
CA LEU A 89 7.51 -9.14 -22.32
C LEU A 89 6.01 -9.07 -22.58
N LEU A 90 5.32 -8.11 -21.96
CA LEU A 90 3.88 -8.02 -22.10
C LEU A 90 3.46 -7.52 -23.49
N LEU A 91 4.17 -6.56 -24.07
CA LEU A 91 3.92 -6.09 -25.44
C LEU A 91 4.07 -7.22 -26.46
N ALA A 92 5.12 -8.05 -26.32
CA ALA A 92 5.37 -9.18 -27.21
C ALA A 92 4.31 -10.28 -27.04
N ALA A 93 4.04 -10.70 -25.80
CA ALA A 93 3.07 -11.75 -25.50
C ALA A 93 1.68 -11.39 -26.02
N MET A 94 1.24 -10.15 -25.78
CA MET A 94 -0.05 -9.65 -26.25
C MET A 94 -0.14 -9.61 -27.77
N ASN A 95 0.89 -9.09 -28.47
CA ASN A 95 0.87 -9.00 -29.93
C ASN A 95 0.94 -10.37 -30.62
N TRP A 96 1.70 -11.32 -30.05
CA TRP A 96 1.81 -12.65 -30.64
C TRP A 96 0.56 -13.49 -30.42
N LEU A 97 -0.02 -13.46 -29.21
CA LEU A 97 -1.23 -14.23 -28.91
C LEU A 97 -2.50 -13.60 -29.50
N SER A 98 -2.52 -12.30 -29.77
CA SER A 98 -3.62 -11.70 -30.55
C SER A 98 -3.64 -12.19 -32.00
N LYS A 99 -2.45 -12.49 -32.57
CA LYS A 99 -2.31 -13.00 -33.95
C LYS A 99 -2.40 -14.52 -34.05
N ASN A 100 -2.01 -15.23 -32.98
CA ASN A 100 -2.03 -16.69 -32.89
C ASN A 100 -2.28 -17.12 -31.44
N ALA A 101 -3.54 -17.22 -31.05
CA ALA A 101 -3.95 -17.62 -29.70
C ALA A 101 -3.44 -19.02 -29.31
N ASP A 102 -3.27 -19.89 -30.30
CA ASP A 102 -2.86 -21.30 -30.14
C ASP A 102 -1.33 -21.49 -30.08
N MET A 103 -0.53 -20.41 -30.05
CA MET A 103 0.91 -20.50 -29.88
C MET A 103 1.26 -21.38 -28.66
N ALA A 104 2.12 -22.37 -28.86
CA ALA A 104 2.55 -23.28 -27.80
C ALA A 104 3.19 -22.50 -26.63
N GLU A 105 2.79 -22.81 -25.40
CA GLU A 105 3.26 -22.10 -24.20
C GLU A 105 4.79 -22.19 -24.04
N ASN A 106 5.38 -23.34 -24.40
CA ASN A 106 6.83 -23.54 -24.34
C ASN A 106 7.57 -22.59 -25.30
N LEU A 107 7.08 -22.45 -26.54
CA LEU A 107 7.67 -21.55 -27.53
C LEU A 107 7.53 -20.08 -27.09
N LEU A 108 6.36 -19.70 -26.56
CA LEU A 108 6.15 -18.36 -26.01
C LEU A 108 7.11 -18.09 -24.85
N THR A 109 7.27 -19.04 -23.93
CA THR A 109 8.18 -18.94 -22.78
C THR A 109 9.63 -18.76 -23.22
N GLN A 110 10.10 -19.55 -24.20
CA GLN A 110 11.45 -19.43 -24.75
C GLN A 110 11.68 -18.05 -25.38
N LYS A 111 10.75 -17.57 -26.22
CA LYS A 111 10.83 -16.24 -26.83
C LYS A 111 10.86 -15.12 -25.79
N LEU A 112 10.01 -15.21 -24.77
CA LEU A 112 9.96 -14.23 -23.69
C LEU A 112 11.24 -14.25 -22.84
N ALA A 113 11.83 -15.41 -22.57
CA ALA A 113 13.11 -15.50 -21.86
C ALA A 113 14.25 -14.81 -22.64
N VAL A 114 14.30 -14.99 -23.96
CA VAL A 114 15.26 -14.27 -24.81
C VAL A 114 15.02 -12.76 -24.76
N ILE A 115 13.76 -12.31 -24.87
CA ILE A 115 13.41 -10.88 -24.71
C ILE A 115 13.90 -10.34 -23.35
N ALA A 116 13.70 -11.08 -22.26
CA ALA A 116 14.12 -10.62 -20.93
C ALA A 116 15.64 -10.44 -20.84
N ALA A 117 16.41 -11.40 -21.37
CA ALA A 117 17.87 -11.31 -21.41
C ALA A 117 18.35 -10.14 -22.27
N THR A 118 17.80 -9.98 -23.48
CA THR A 118 18.15 -8.87 -24.39
C THR A 118 17.76 -7.52 -23.78
N ALA A 119 16.56 -7.40 -23.22
CA ALA A 119 16.09 -6.15 -22.61
C ALA A 119 16.91 -5.74 -21.39
N PHE A 120 17.32 -6.69 -20.54
CA PHE A 120 18.13 -6.37 -19.39
C PHE A 120 19.57 -5.96 -19.73
N LEU A 121 20.08 -6.40 -20.89
CA LEU A 121 21.43 -6.09 -21.34
C LEU A 121 21.48 -5.05 -22.48
N HIS A 122 20.35 -4.45 -22.88
CA HIS A 122 20.34 -3.57 -24.07
C HIS A 122 21.22 -2.32 -23.91
N ASP A 123 21.37 -1.83 -22.68
CA ASP A 123 22.19 -0.67 -22.30
C ASP A 123 23.53 -1.10 -21.67
N LEU A 124 24.12 -2.21 -22.16
CA LEU A 124 25.35 -2.79 -21.61
C LEU A 124 26.54 -1.84 -21.60
N ASP A 125 26.61 -0.93 -22.58
CA ASP A 125 27.62 0.13 -22.61
C ASP A 125 27.55 1.04 -21.38
N LYS A 126 26.34 1.36 -20.89
CA LYS A 126 26.16 2.12 -19.64
C LYS A 126 26.54 1.30 -18.43
N ASP A 127 26.22 0.00 -18.42
CA ASP A 127 26.61 -0.91 -17.35
C ASP A 127 28.14 -1.02 -17.22
N LEU A 128 28.85 -0.96 -18.34
CA LEU A 128 30.30 -0.94 -18.42
C LEU A 128 30.93 0.45 -18.23
N GLU A 129 30.13 1.50 -18.03
CA GLU A 129 30.55 2.90 -17.97
C GLU A 129 31.37 3.34 -19.21
N GLN A 130 31.04 2.76 -20.38
CA GLN A 130 31.70 3.04 -21.65
C GLN A 130 30.91 4.05 -22.48
N ALA A 131 31.62 4.96 -23.16
CA ALA A 131 30.99 5.86 -24.10
C ALA A 131 30.64 5.13 -25.40
N ARG A 132 29.33 5.00 -25.68
CA ARG A 132 28.75 4.29 -26.84
C ARG A 132 29.34 4.68 -28.22
N SER A 133 29.81 5.93 -28.34
CA SER A 133 30.39 6.48 -29.57
C SER A 133 31.89 6.17 -29.74
N VAL A 134 32.53 5.58 -28.74
CA VAL A 134 33.99 5.42 -28.66
C VAL A 134 34.41 3.96 -28.58
N VAL A 135 33.62 3.10 -27.93
CA VAL A 135 33.96 1.69 -27.70
C VAL A 135 32.83 0.80 -28.20
N ASP A 136 33.19 -0.18 -29.03
CA ASP A 136 32.28 -1.24 -29.46
C ASP A 136 32.27 -2.38 -28.46
N LEU A 137 31.06 -2.86 -28.14
CA LEU A 137 30.86 -4.02 -27.28
C LEU A 137 31.39 -5.29 -27.96
N LYS A 138 31.99 -6.18 -27.17
CA LYS A 138 32.56 -7.44 -27.64
C LYS A 138 31.81 -8.63 -27.05
N PRO A 139 31.84 -9.80 -27.70
CA PRO A 139 31.25 -11.03 -27.15
C PRO A 139 31.79 -11.38 -25.75
N ALA A 140 33.04 -11.01 -25.45
CA ALA A 140 33.63 -11.19 -24.13
C ALA A 140 32.93 -10.37 -23.04
N ASP A 141 32.50 -9.15 -23.34
CA ASP A 141 31.76 -8.29 -22.41
C ASP A 141 30.40 -8.90 -22.08
N VAL A 142 29.71 -9.42 -23.11
CA VAL A 142 28.44 -10.13 -22.96
C VAL A 142 28.63 -11.42 -22.14
N THR A 143 29.69 -12.18 -22.41
CA THR A 143 30.01 -13.41 -21.67
C THR A 143 30.22 -13.14 -20.18
N GLU A 144 30.99 -12.10 -19.83
CA GLU A 144 31.20 -11.72 -18.44
C GLU A 144 29.88 -11.36 -17.75
N ARG A 145 29.01 -10.63 -18.46
CA ARG A 145 27.77 -10.09 -17.89
C ARG A 145 26.66 -11.13 -17.80
N MET A 146 26.59 -12.05 -18.75
CA MET A 146 25.75 -13.24 -18.64
C MET A 146 26.09 -14.04 -17.39
N LYS A 147 27.39 -14.29 -17.16
CA LYS A 147 27.86 -15.00 -15.96
C LYS A 147 27.61 -14.21 -14.67
N ARG A 148 27.89 -12.90 -14.67
CA ARG A 148 27.70 -12.02 -13.50
C ARG A 148 26.23 -12.00 -13.04
N TYR A 149 25.30 -12.08 -13.98
CA TYR A 149 23.87 -11.98 -13.73
C TYR A 149 23.11 -13.31 -13.82
N GLY A 150 23.80 -14.43 -14.06
CA GLY A 150 23.15 -15.75 -14.16
C GLY A 150 22.14 -15.85 -15.31
N ILE A 151 22.37 -15.11 -16.41
CA ILE A 151 21.49 -15.09 -17.58
C ILE A 151 21.48 -16.44 -18.29
N ASP A 152 22.62 -17.13 -18.31
CA ASP A 152 22.79 -18.48 -18.85
C ASP A 152 21.87 -19.49 -18.15
N ALA A 153 21.91 -19.53 -16.81
CA ALA A 153 21.06 -20.41 -16.02
C ALA A 153 19.56 -20.09 -16.19
N PHE A 154 19.21 -18.80 -16.28
CA PHE A 154 17.85 -18.36 -16.53
C PHE A 154 17.33 -18.83 -17.91
N LEU A 155 18.13 -18.66 -18.97
CA LEU A 155 17.77 -19.10 -20.32
C LEU A 155 17.66 -20.64 -20.38
N GLU A 156 18.60 -21.36 -19.76
CA GLU A 156 18.60 -22.83 -19.72
C GLU A 156 17.33 -23.37 -19.06
N LYS A 157 16.87 -22.77 -17.95
CA LYS A 157 15.61 -23.13 -17.29
C LYS A 157 14.39 -22.94 -18.21
N ALA A 158 14.42 -21.95 -19.09
CA ALA A 158 13.39 -21.73 -20.10
C ALA A 158 13.50 -22.67 -21.31
N GLY A 159 14.51 -23.56 -21.33
CA GLY A 159 14.74 -24.52 -22.41
C GLY A 159 15.36 -23.89 -23.65
N ILE A 160 16.16 -22.83 -23.49
CA ILE A 160 16.86 -22.17 -24.59
C ILE A 160 18.30 -21.79 -24.21
N SER A 161 19.20 -21.75 -25.18
CA SER A 161 20.57 -21.29 -24.99
C SER A 161 20.94 -20.29 -26.09
N LEU A 162 21.70 -19.26 -25.72
CA LEU A 162 22.25 -18.28 -26.64
C LEU A 162 23.75 -18.16 -26.42
N THR A 163 24.51 -18.09 -27.51
CA THR A 163 25.92 -17.68 -27.44
C THR A 163 26.02 -16.18 -27.16
N SER A 164 27.18 -15.72 -26.69
CA SER A 164 27.40 -14.30 -26.43
C SER A 164 27.37 -13.47 -27.72
N GLU A 165 27.75 -14.04 -28.87
CA GLU A 165 27.61 -13.41 -30.20
C GLU A 165 26.14 -13.26 -30.62
N GLN A 166 25.31 -14.27 -30.38
CA GLN A 166 23.87 -14.20 -30.68
C GLN A 166 23.19 -13.15 -29.81
N LEU A 167 23.52 -13.09 -28.52
CA LEU A 167 22.95 -12.10 -27.62
C LEU A 167 23.47 -10.69 -27.90
N LEU A 168 24.76 -10.54 -28.22
CA LEU A 168 25.33 -9.26 -28.68
C LEU A 168 24.62 -8.76 -29.92
N TYR A 169 24.41 -9.64 -30.91
CA TYR A 169 23.67 -9.30 -32.12
C TYR A 169 22.26 -8.79 -31.81
N LEU A 170 21.51 -9.47 -30.95
CA LEU A 170 20.18 -9.03 -30.52
C LEU A 170 20.20 -7.68 -29.79
N ILE A 171 21.19 -7.44 -28.91
CA ILE A 171 21.39 -6.15 -28.21
C ILE A 171 21.58 -5.02 -29.23
N GLU A 172 22.42 -5.23 -30.24
CA GLU A 172 22.68 -4.21 -31.27
C GLU A 172 21.46 -3.93 -32.16
N GLN A 173 20.56 -4.89 -32.37
CA GLN A 173 19.31 -4.66 -33.10
C GLN A 173 18.32 -3.76 -32.36
N VAL A 174 18.45 -3.64 -31.02
CA VAL A 174 17.63 -2.72 -30.23
C VAL A 174 17.87 -1.28 -30.69
N GLU A 175 19.12 -0.92 -30.98
CA GLU A 175 19.51 0.45 -31.34
C GLU A 175 19.77 0.62 -32.84
N ASN A 176 19.03 1.53 -33.49
CA ASN A 176 19.18 1.78 -34.94
C ASN A 176 20.62 2.13 -35.34
N THR A 177 21.33 2.86 -34.47
CA THR A 177 22.70 3.32 -34.71
C THR A 177 23.75 2.22 -34.52
N GLN A 178 23.34 1.03 -34.07
CA GLN A 178 24.23 -0.11 -33.83
C GLN A 178 23.86 -1.33 -34.67
N SER A 179 22.64 -1.40 -35.19
CA SER A 179 22.13 -2.52 -35.99
C SER A 179 22.99 -2.96 -37.19
N TYR A 180 23.94 -2.13 -37.64
CA TYR A 180 24.86 -2.41 -38.74
C TYR A 180 26.25 -2.89 -38.30
N ARG A 181 26.55 -2.96 -36.99
CA ARG A 181 27.90 -3.21 -36.47
C ARG A 181 28.37 -4.66 -36.66
N HIS A 182 27.49 -5.63 -36.45
CA HIS A 182 27.79 -7.05 -36.68
C HIS A 182 26.89 -7.65 -37.76
N LEU A 183 27.47 -8.57 -38.54
CA LEU A 183 26.74 -9.39 -39.52
C LEU A 183 25.79 -10.35 -38.80
N THR A 184 24.69 -10.74 -39.46
CA THR A 184 23.68 -11.65 -38.91
C THR A 184 24.32 -12.94 -38.39
N THR A 185 24.14 -13.19 -37.09
CA THR A 185 24.49 -14.46 -36.44
C THR A 185 23.27 -15.38 -36.49
N PRO A 186 23.37 -16.64 -36.97
CA PRO A 186 22.23 -17.56 -36.96
C PRO A 186 21.68 -17.74 -35.55
N LEU A 187 20.40 -17.43 -35.35
CA LEU A 187 19.70 -17.60 -34.07
C LEU A 187 19.12 -19.03 -33.95
N PRO A 188 18.83 -19.51 -32.71
CA PRO A 188 18.16 -20.79 -32.51
C PRO A 188 16.80 -20.88 -33.23
N GLU A 189 16.38 -22.10 -33.58
CA GLU A 189 15.11 -22.32 -34.24
C GLU A 189 13.93 -21.72 -33.45
N GLY A 190 13.02 -21.06 -34.16
CA GLY A 190 11.88 -20.37 -33.56
C GLY A 190 12.20 -18.99 -33.00
N ILE A 191 13.48 -18.59 -32.86
CA ILE A 191 13.89 -17.25 -32.46
C ILE A 191 14.28 -16.43 -33.69
N GLY A 192 13.77 -15.20 -33.78
CA GLY A 192 14.14 -14.28 -34.85
C GLY A 192 14.41 -12.86 -34.33
N ASP A 193 14.92 -12.02 -35.22
CA ASP A 193 15.35 -10.66 -34.88
C ASP A 193 14.18 -9.75 -34.50
N GLU A 194 12.94 -10.18 -34.79
CA GLU A 194 11.73 -9.45 -34.40
C GLU A 194 11.60 -9.28 -32.89
N LEU A 195 12.26 -10.13 -32.09
CA LEU A 195 12.28 -10.04 -30.64
C LEU A 195 12.88 -8.69 -30.18
N ALA A 196 13.97 -8.24 -30.82
CA ALA A 196 14.64 -6.98 -30.49
C ALA A 196 13.75 -5.75 -30.77
N HIS A 197 12.77 -5.87 -31.66
CA HIS A 197 11.84 -4.78 -31.93
C HIS A 197 10.96 -4.44 -30.72
N TYR A 198 10.55 -5.42 -29.92
CA TYR A 198 9.76 -5.16 -28.71
C TYR A 198 10.59 -4.48 -27.63
N VAL A 199 11.85 -4.89 -27.48
CA VAL A 199 12.82 -4.25 -26.57
C VAL A 199 13.02 -2.78 -26.91
N LYS A 200 13.30 -2.52 -28.18
CA LYS A 200 13.44 -1.16 -28.73
C LYS A 200 12.20 -0.31 -28.54
N TRP A 201 11.04 -0.91 -28.67
CA TRP A 201 9.78 -0.19 -28.50
C TRP A 201 9.54 0.17 -27.04
N ALA A 202 9.78 -0.77 -26.12
CA ALA A 202 9.69 -0.52 -24.69
C ALA A 202 10.70 0.54 -24.21
N ASP A 203 11.98 0.48 -24.61
CA ASP A 203 12.97 1.53 -24.27
C ASP A 203 12.55 2.92 -24.76
N LYS A 204 12.00 3.00 -25.98
CA LYS A 204 11.46 4.27 -26.50
C LYS A 204 10.28 4.78 -25.70
N LEU A 205 9.32 3.92 -25.35
CA LEU A 205 8.15 4.31 -24.56
C LEU A 205 8.58 4.78 -23.17
N ASP A 206 9.51 4.08 -22.52
CA ASP A 206 10.07 4.45 -21.22
C ASP A 206 10.81 5.80 -21.29
N GLY A 207 11.65 5.99 -22.32
CA GLY A 207 12.35 7.25 -22.55
C GLY A 207 11.42 8.44 -22.83
N ILE A 208 10.36 8.24 -23.62
CA ILE A 208 9.35 9.27 -23.89
C ILE A 208 8.60 9.62 -22.61
N TRP A 209 8.19 8.62 -21.83
CA TRP A 209 7.48 8.82 -20.58
C TRP A 209 8.28 9.67 -19.60
N LEU A 210 9.58 9.38 -19.46
CA LEU A 210 10.47 10.10 -18.54
C LEU A 210 10.85 11.49 -19.05
N ASN A 211 10.61 11.80 -20.32
CA ASN A 211 10.86 13.11 -20.89
C ASN A 211 9.75 14.09 -20.52
N SER A 212 10.16 15.28 -20.12
CA SER A 212 9.26 16.36 -19.71
C SER A 212 8.80 17.31 -20.81
N ASP A 213 9.20 17.09 -22.06
CA ASP A 213 8.67 17.83 -23.19
C ASP A 213 7.12 17.73 -23.18
N PRO A 214 6.38 18.86 -23.12
CA PRO A 214 4.93 18.83 -22.95
C PRO A 214 4.17 18.26 -24.16
N ILE A 215 4.83 18.19 -25.32
CA ILE A 215 4.25 17.72 -26.59
C ILE A 215 4.77 16.33 -26.95
N LYS A 216 6.08 16.13 -26.83
CA LYS A 216 6.79 14.92 -27.27
C LYS A 216 7.09 13.94 -26.14
N GLY A 217 6.98 14.37 -24.89
CA GLY A 217 7.22 13.58 -23.68
C GLY A 217 5.93 13.32 -22.89
N GLY A 218 6.07 12.65 -21.74
CA GLY A 218 4.97 12.30 -20.85
C GLY A 218 3.86 11.51 -21.55
N PHE A 219 2.62 11.63 -21.07
CA PHE A 219 1.46 10.90 -21.61
C PHE A 219 1.21 11.16 -23.09
N ASN A 220 1.21 12.43 -23.50
CA ASN A 220 0.95 12.82 -24.89
C ASN A 220 1.98 12.19 -25.81
N GLY A 221 3.26 12.21 -25.43
CA GLY A 221 4.33 11.58 -26.17
C GLY A 221 4.11 10.08 -26.38
N VAL A 222 3.79 9.33 -25.31
CA VAL A 222 3.61 7.88 -25.45
C VAL A 222 2.32 7.54 -26.19
N ILE A 223 1.20 8.22 -25.95
CA ILE A 223 -0.05 8.01 -26.71
C ILE A 223 0.19 8.25 -28.20
N ASN A 224 0.81 9.39 -28.55
CA ASN A 224 1.16 9.71 -29.94
C ASN A 224 2.08 8.64 -30.57
N ARG A 225 3.00 8.07 -29.77
CA ARG A 225 3.89 7.00 -30.23
C ARG A 225 3.12 5.71 -30.51
N LEU A 226 2.22 5.32 -29.63
CA LEU A 226 1.39 4.12 -29.77
C LEU A 226 0.46 4.23 -30.99
N GLU A 227 -0.18 5.38 -31.17
CA GLU A 227 -1.08 5.63 -32.32
C GLU A 227 -0.34 5.57 -33.66
N ARG A 228 0.89 6.12 -33.73
CA ARG A 228 1.72 6.05 -34.94
C ARG A 228 2.19 4.64 -35.27
N ASP A 229 2.49 3.85 -34.25
CA ASP A 229 2.95 2.47 -34.40
C ASP A 229 1.77 1.46 -34.50
N ASN A 230 0.52 1.93 -34.50
CA ASN A 230 -0.70 1.11 -34.44
C ASN A 230 -0.78 0.05 -35.55
N SER A 231 -0.28 0.35 -36.76
CA SER A 231 -0.26 -0.58 -37.90
C SER A 231 0.49 -1.90 -37.65
N ARG A 232 1.20 -2.03 -36.53
CA ARG A 232 1.94 -3.23 -36.13
C ARG A 232 1.11 -4.20 -35.28
N PHE A 233 -0.04 -3.76 -34.76
CA PHE A 233 -0.92 -4.53 -33.88
C PHE A 233 -2.16 -4.99 -34.62
N ASP A 234 -2.75 -6.08 -34.12
CA ASP A 234 -4.09 -6.47 -34.54
C ASP A 234 -5.11 -5.43 -34.05
N GLU A 235 -6.15 -5.15 -34.85
CA GLU A 235 -7.22 -4.20 -34.50
C GLU A 235 -7.94 -4.61 -33.21
N ASN A 236 -7.93 -5.90 -32.87
CA ASN A 236 -8.51 -6.43 -31.63
C ASN A 236 -7.59 -6.28 -30.40
N SER A 237 -6.37 -5.73 -30.55
CA SER A 237 -5.42 -5.54 -29.46
C SER A 237 -5.75 -4.29 -28.64
N LEU A 238 -5.58 -4.37 -27.31
CA LEU A 238 -5.68 -3.20 -26.41
C LEU A 238 -4.45 -2.28 -26.49
N LEU A 239 -3.37 -2.74 -27.12
CA LEU A 239 -2.06 -2.06 -27.14
C LEU A 239 -2.03 -0.64 -27.74
N PRO A 240 -2.85 -0.25 -28.73
CA PRO A 240 -2.80 1.09 -29.30
C PRO A 240 -3.75 2.09 -28.61
N HIS A 241 -4.64 1.65 -27.72
CA HIS A 241 -5.76 2.47 -27.25
C HIS A 241 -5.74 2.69 -25.74
N TRP A 242 -5.15 3.81 -25.34
CA TRP A 242 -4.99 4.18 -23.93
C TRP A 242 -5.58 5.55 -23.62
N GLN A 243 -6.03 5.72 -22.39
CA GLN A 243 -6.55 6.98 -21.87
C GLN A 243 -5.82 7.34 -20.57
N PRO A 244 -5.35 8.59 -20.43
CA PRO A 244 -4.62 9.02 -19.25
C PRO A 244 -5.54 9.25 -18.05
N VAL A 245 -5.04 8.86 -16.88
CA VAL A 245 -5.45 9.37 -15.58
C VAL A 245 -4.33 10.29 -15.12
N ASP A 246 -4.63 11.57 -14.94
CA ASP A 246 -3.66 12.57 -14.48
C ASP A 246 -4.31 13.46 -13.41
N ILE A 247 -4.06 13.11 -12.16
CA ILE A 247 -4.63 13.80 -11.00
C ILE A 247 -3.48 14.42 -10.20
N TYR A 248 -3.52 15.73 -10.04
CA TYR A 248 -2.66 16.43 -9.08
C TYR A 248 -3.49 16.86 -7.88
N ASP A 249 -3.28 16.19 -6.75
CA ASP A 249 -3.96 16.45 -5.49
C ASP A 249 -3.00 16.27 -4.30
N PRO A 250 -2.09 17.24 -4.08
CA PRO A 250 -1.06 17.15 -3.05
C PRO A 250 -1.61 17.21 -1.62
N HIS A 251 -2.90 17.53 -1.45
CA HIS A 251 -3.57 17.54 -0.15
C HIS A 251 -4.05 16.16 0.28
N HIS A 252 -4.25 15.22 -0.65
CA HIS A 252 -4.85 13.92 -0.38
C HIS A 252 -4.00 12.71 -0.84
N PRO A 253 -2.69 12.64 -0.52
CA PRO A 253 -1.81 11.57 -0.98
C PRO A 253 -2.13 10.16 -0.46
N PHE A 254 -2.81 9.98 0.67
CA PHE A 254 -3.19 8.64 1.14
C PHE A 254 -4.41 8.10 0.37
N LEU A 255 -5.38 8.97 0.07
CA LEU A 255 -6.48 8.65 -0.83
C LEU A 255 -5.98 8.34 -2.25
N LEU A 256 -5.00 9.10 -2.77
CA LEU A 256 -4.38 8.80 -4.07
C LEU A 256 -3.69 7.42 -4.11
N ASP A 257 -3.04 6.98 -3.03
CA ASP A 257 -2.46 5.63 -2.97
C ASP A 257 -3.53 4.54 -3.11
N LYS A 258 -4.63 4.69 -2.36
CA LYS A 258 -5.74 3.74 -2.41
C LYS A 258 -6.40 3.76 -3.79
N LEU A 259 -6.60 4.94 -4.38
CA LEU A 259 -7.13 5.06 -5.74
C LEU A 259 -6.20 4.40 -6.78
N GLN A 260 -4.89 4.62 -6.71
CA GLN A 260 -3.91 3.96 -7.58
C GLN A 260 -4.02 2.43 -7.50
N LEU A 261 -4.06 1.90 -6.28
CA LEU A 261 -4.19 0.46 -6.04
C LEU A 261 -5.43 -0.09 -6.73
N PHE A 262 -6.60 0.51 -6.50
CA PHE A 262 -7.85 0.01 -7.06
C PHE A 262 -7.92 0.18 -8.58
N LEU A 263 -7.42 1.29 -9.15
CA LEU A 263 -7.36 1.45 -10.61
C LEU A 263 -6.51 0.35 -11.25
N SER A 264 -5.37 0.01 -10.65
CA SER A 264 -4.50 -1.04 -11.16
C SER A 264 -5.12 -2.43 -11.05
N LEU A 265 -5.69 -2.76 -9.88
CA LEU A 265 -6.37 -4.04 -9.65
C LEU A 265 -7.53 -4.25 -10.62
N PHE A 266 -8.37 -3.23 -10.82
CA PHE A 266 -9.51 -3.33 -11.73
C PHE A 266 -9.08 -3.29 -13.21
N SER A 267 -8.00 -2.59 -13.57
CA SER A 267 -7.43 -2.71 -14.91
C SER A 267 -7.10 -4.17 -15.21
N GLN A 268 -6.35 -4.83 -14.34
CA GLN A 268 -5.93 -6.22 -14.51
C GLN A 268 -7.12 -7.19 -14.48
N ALA A 269 -8.05 -7.02 -13.53
CA ALA A 269 -9.21 -7.91 -13.40
C ALA A 269 -10.19 -7.81 -14.58
N ILE A 270 -10.39 -6.61 -15.15
CA ILE A 270 -11.34 -6.40 -16.24
C ILE A 270 -10.72 -6.72 -17.59
N THR A 271 -9.50 -6.23 -17.83
CA THR A 271 -8.88 -6.25 -19.17
C THR A 271 -7.83 -7.34 -19.33
N GLY A 272 -7.43 -8.00 -18.24
CA GLY A 272 -6.34 -8.97 -18.24
C GLY A 272 -4.96 -8.32 -18.30
N ILE A 273 -4.83 -6.99 -18.22
CA ILE A 273 -3.53 -6.29 -18.22
C ILE A 273 -3.50 -5.15 -17.18
N PRO A 274 -2.34 -4.93 -16.50
CA PRO A 274 -2.15 -3.77 -15.65
C PRO A 274 -2.08 -2.48 -16.49
N PRO A 275 -2.16 -1.29 -15.86
CA PRO A 275 -1.93 -0.02 -16.53
C PRO A 275 -0.59 -0.01 -17.28
N LEU A 276 -0.55 0.59 -18.48
CA LEU A 276 0.69 0.68 -19.27
C LEU A 276 1.76 1.47 -18.52
N LEU A 277 1.35 2.55 -17.86
CA LEU A 277 2.14 3.35 -16.94
C LEU A 277 1.33 3.50 -15.66
N GLU A 278 2.01 3.47 -14.51
CA GLU A 278 1.39 3.80 -13.24
C GLU A 278 2.42 4.33 -12.23
N GLY A 279 2.04 5.36 -11.49
CA GLY A 279 2.81 5.85 -10.35
C GLY A 279 2.07 6.93 -9.58
N HIS A 280 2.39 7.01 -8.30
CA HIS A 280 2.03 8.15 -7.46
C HIS A 280 3.31 8.74 -6.90
N HIS A 281 3.58 10.00 -7.25
CA HIS A 281 4.77 10.72 -6.81
C HIS A 281 4.45 12.21 -6.66
N ASP A 282 4.97 12.84 -5.61
CA ASP A 282 4.83 14.28 -5.34
C ASP A 282 3.38 14.80 -5.38
N GLY A 283 2.42 14.01 -4.89
CA GLY A 283 0.99 14.37 -4.90
C GLY A 283 0.32 14.29 -6.28
N ARG A 284 1.01 13.71 -7.27
CA ARG A 284 0.46 13.47 -8.60
C ARG A 284 0.30 11.97 -8.84
N LEU A 285 -0.93 11.57 -9.12
CA LEU A 285 -1.27 10.23 -9.57
C LEU A 285 -1.36 10.22 -11.09
N TYR A 286 -0.59 9.33 -11.72
CA TYR A 286 -0.55 9.18 -13.17
C TYR A 286 -0.70 7.71 -13.57
N LEU A 287 -1.65 7.42 -14.46
CA LEU A 287 -1.80 6.10 -15.09
C LEU A 287 -2.16 6.20 -16.57
N LEU A 288 -1.84 5.17 -17.36
CA LEU A 288 -2.45 4.93 -18.67
C LEU A 288 -3.31 3.68 -18.59
N LEU A 289 -4.63 3.84 -18.77
CA LEU A 289 -5.61 2.74 -18.71
C LEU A 289 -6.16 2.39 -20.10
N PRO A 290 -6.59 1.14 -20.35
CA PRO A 290 -7.18 0.76 -21.63
C PRO A 290 -8.45 1.58 -21.93
N LYS A 291 -8.45 2.28 -23.07
CA LYS A 291 -9.50 3.26 -23.41
C LYS A 291 -10.90 2.63 -23.49
N SER A 292 -11.01 1.41 -24.02
CA SER A 292 -12.28 0.70 -24.18
C SER A 292 -12.98 0.35 -22.86
N HIS A 293 -12.23 0.28 -21.75
CA HIS A 293 -12.74 -0.10 -20.44
C HIS A 293 -12.54 0.99 -19.38
N PHE A 294 -12.13 2.20 -19.80
CA PHE A 294 -11.73 3.28 -18.89
C PHE A 294 -12.79 3.61 -17.84
N GLU A 295 -14.02 3.92 -18.27
CA GLU A 295 -15.13 4.26 -17.37
C GLU A 295 -15.47 3.12 -16.40
N GLN A 296 -15.46 1.88 -16.89
CA GLN A 296 -15.74 0.70 -16.05
C GLN A 296 -14.68 0.48 -14.97
N ILE A 297 -13.40 0.66 -15.32
CA ILE A 297 -12.27 0.57 -14.38
C ILE A 297 -12.39 1.67 -13.33
N VAL A 298 -12.62 2.91 -13.77
CA VAL A 298 -12.74 4.10 -12.91
C VAL A 298 -13.90 3.96 -11.94
N ASP A 299 -15.10 3.58 -12.40
CA ASP A 299 -16.26 3.45 -11.54
C ASP A 299 -16.10 2.35 -10.49
N LYS A 300 -15.54 1.19 -10.86
CA LYS A 300 -15.22 0.13 -9.89
C LYS A 300 -14.17 0.59 -8.88
N ALA A 301 -13.12 1.28 -9.33
CA ALA A 301 -12.08 1.78 -8.45
C ALA A 301 -12.59 2.81 -7.43
N LEU A 302 -13.43 3.75 -7.87
CA LEU A 302 -14.03 4.75 -7.00
C LEU A 302 -15.04 4.15 -6.02
N ASN A 303 -15.81 3.15 -6.45
CA ASN A 303 -16.70 2.43 -5.55
C ASN A 303 -15.92 1.69 -4.47
N LYS A 304 -14.85 0.98 -4.86
CA LYS A 304 -13.99 0.29 -3.92
C LYS A 304 -13.25 1.23 -2.98
N LEU A 305 -12.84 2.41 -3.47
CA LEU A 305 -12.28 3.46 -2.63
C LEU A 305 -13.26 3.87 -1.54
N GLY A 306 -14.53 4.09 -1.88
CA GLY A 306 -15.58 4.41 -0.92
C GLY A 306 -15.80 3.33 0.14
N GLU A 307 -15.88 2.07 -0.27
CA GLU A 307 -15.99 0.91 0.65
C GLU A 307 -14.80 0.78 1.59
N ALA A 308 -13.60 1.20 1.15
CA ALA A 308 -12.38 1.09 1.92
C ALA A 308 -12.15 2.26 2.91
N LEU A 309 -13.04 3.26 2.93
CA LEU A 309 -12.91 4.37 3.86
C LEU A 309 -13.35 3.97 5.28
N PRO A 310 -12.68 4.46 6.34
CA PRO A 310 -12.98 4.13 7.74
C PRO A 310 -14.17 4.95 8.29
N PHE A 311 -15.29 4.88 7.57
CA PHE A 311 -16.55 5.53 7.95
C PHE A 311 -17.73 4.56 8.03
N GLY A 312 -17.49 3.26 7.83
CA GLY A 312 -18.48 2.24 8.14
C GLY A 312 -18.71 2.11 9.64
N LEU A 313 -19.76 1.36 10.00
CA LEU A 313 -20.08 1.00 11.38
C LEU A 313 -18.85 0.45 12.10
N GLU A 314 -18.53 1.03 13.26
CA GLU A 314 -17.38 0.64 14.06
C GLU A 314 -17.81 0.29 15.49
N VAL A 315 -17.30 -0.84 16.00
CA VAL A 315 -17.34 -1.16 17.43
C VAL A 315 -16.11 -0.57 18.09
N ASP A 316 -16.23 0.38 19.02
CA ASP A 316 -15.11 0.85 19.85
C ASP A 316 -15.18 0.24 21.25
N ILE A 317 -14.03 -0.09 21.85
CA ILE A 317 -13.98 -0.71 23.18
C ILE A 317 -12.99 0.08 24.04
N SER A 318 -13.52 0.76 25.04
CA SER A 318 -12.71 1.56 25.96
C SER A 318 -11.71 0.72 26.76
N ASN A 319 -10.68 1.37 27.33
CA ASN A 319 -9.69 0.72 28.20
C ASN A 319 -10.29 0.03 29.44
N VAL A 320 -11.55 0.32 29.77
CA VAL A 320 -12.31 -0.29 30.88
C VAL A 320 -13.35 -1.31 30.39
N GLY A 321 -13.19 -1.81 29.15
CA GLY A 321 -13.98 -2.90 28.57
C GLY A 321 -15.41 -2.54 28.19
N VAL A 322 -15.75 -1.25 28.09
CA VAL A 322 -17.09 -0.82 27.68
C VAL A 322 -17.13 -0.62 26.17
N PRO A 323 -18.00 -1.35 25.45
CA PRO A 323 -18.17 -1.16 24.03
C PRO A 323 -19.13 0.00 23.68
N ALA A 324 -18.90 0.62 22.53
CA ALA A 324 -19.74 1.63 21.91
C ALA A 324 -19.83 1.37 20.40
N LEU A 325 -20.96 1.77 19.78
CA LEU A 325 -21.11 1.78 18.33
C LEU A 325 -20.87 3.20 17.82
N LEU A 326 -20.02 3.33 16.81
CA LEU A 326 -19.64 4.59 16.19
C LEU A 326 -19.98 4.58 14.69
N ASN A 327 -20.16 5.78 14.14
CA ASN A 327 -20.31 6.04 12.70
C ASN A 327 -21.55 5.41 12.03
N GLY A 328 -22.64 5.12 12.76
CA GLY A 328 -23.87 4.63 12.14
C GLY A 328 -25.00 4.32 13.11
N GLN A 329 -26.21 4.18 12.55
CA GLN A 329 -27.41 3.67 13.20
C GLN A 329 -27.78 2.33 12.53
N PRO A 330 -27.06 1.24 12.84
CA PRO A 330 -27.24 0.00 12.10
C PRO A 330 -28.57 -0.67 12.43
N THR A 331 -29.11 -1.39 11.47
CA THR A 331 -30.08 -2.47 11.73
C THR A 331 -29.39 -3.64 12.42
N HIS A 332 -30.18 -4.50 13.06
CA HIS A 332 -29.70 -5.72 13.68
C HIS A 332 -29.00 -6.63 12.68
N ALA A 333 -29.59 -6.79 11.48
CA ALA A 333 -28.99 -7.56 10.40
C ALA A 333 -27.60 -7.01 9.99
N GLU A 334 -27.45 -5.69 9.89
CA GLU A 334 -26.15 -5.06 9.57
C GLU A 334 -25.12 -5.25 10.68
N LEU A 335 -25.53 -5.13 11.95
CA LEU A 335 -24.64 -5.34 13.10
C LEU A 335 -24.22 -6.80 13.24
N GLN A 336 -25.16 -7.74 13.06
CA GLN A 336 -24.88 -9.17 13.07
C GLN A 336 -23.92 -9.54 11.94
N ALA A 337 -24.17 -9.07 10.72
CA ALA A 337 -23.26 -9.27 9.59
C ALA A 337 -21.86 -8.70 9.85
N LEU A 338 -21.75 -7.55 10.52
CA LEU A 338 -20.46 -6.99 10.94
C LEU A 338 -19.75 -7.92 11.95
N MET A 339 -20.46 -8.40 12.96
CA MET A 339 -19.88 -9.24 14.03
C MET A 339 -19.42 -10.61 13.52
N LEU A 340 -20.14 -11.17 12.55
CA LEU A 340 -19.80 -12.45 11.91
C LEU A 340 -18.69 -12.33 10.86
N ASP A 341 -18.41 -11.13 10.34
CA ASP A 341 -17.36 -10.88 9.35
C ASP A 341 -15.95 -10.90 9.97
N LYS A 342 -15.18 -11.95 9.65
CA LYS A 342 -13.81 -12.16 10.14
C LYS A 342 -12.82 -11.12 9.66
N ILE A 343 -13.10 -10.46 8.54
CA ILE A 343 -12.23 -9.44 7.96
C ILE A 343 -12.47 -8.10 8.66
N LYS A 344 -13.71 -7.79 9.04
CA LYS A 344 -14.08 -6.51 9.67
C LYS A 344 -13.84 -6.50 11.18
N ILE A 345 -14.08 -7.61 11.87
CA ILE A 345 -13.83 -7.75 13.32
C ILE A 345 -12.66 -8.70 13.54
N SER A 346 -11.50 -8.12 13.85
CA SER A 346 -10.26 -8.87 14.11
C SER A 346 -10.34 -9.68 15.41
N HIS A 347 -9.50 -10.71 15.52
CA HIS A 347 -9.42 -11.55 16.72
C HIS A 347 -9.11 -10.75 17.99
N GLU A 348 -8.23 -9.75 17.91
CA GLU A 348 -7.93 -8.87 19.04
C GLU A 348 -9.17 -8.10 19.52
N LYS A 349 -9.97 -7.61 18.56
CA LYS A 349 -11.16 -6.81 18.84
C LYS A 349 -12.29 -7.69 19.40
N LEU A 350 -12.45 -8.91 18.86
CA LEU A 350 -13.35 -9.92 19.41
C LEU A 350 -12.97 -10.29 20.85
N GLY A 351 -11.68 -10.56 21.11
CA GLY A 351 -11.18 -10.89 22.45
C GLY A 351 -11.39 -9.77 23.47
N LYS A 352 -11.37 -8.50 23.04
CA LYS A 352 -11.67 -7.34 23.90
C LYS A 352 -13.14 -7.29 24.35
N LEU A 353 -14.09 -7.75 23.53
CA LEU A 353 -15.50 -7.88 23.93
C LEU A 353 -15.70 -8.98 24.98
N LEU A 354 -14.82 -9.99 24.97
CA LEU A 354 -14.82 -11.12 25.89
C LEU A 354 -13.81 -10.92 27.03
N THR A 355 -13.79 -9.73 27.64
CA THR A 355 -12.92 -9.41 28.78
C THR A 355 -13.66 -9.45 30.11
N VAL A 356 -12.97 -9.96 31.14
CA VAL A 356 -13.46 -10.04 32.52
C VAL A 356 -12.42 -9.46 33.48
N GLN A 357 -12.80 -9.14 34.72
CA GLN A 357 -11.82 -8.71 35.71
C GLN A 357 -10.87 -9.85 36.09
N VAL A 358 -9.57 -9.55 36.22
CA VAL A 358 -8.53 -10.54 36.52
C VAL A 358 -8.79 -11.29 37.82
N LYS A 359 -9.44 -10.64 38.80
CA LYS A 359 -9.79 -11.26 40.09
C LYS A 359 -10.66 -12.51 39.94
N TYR A 360 -11.43 -12.64 38.86
CA TYR A 360 -12.30 -13.80 38.62
C TYR A 360 -11.61 -14.94 37.88
N LYS A 361 -10.36 -14.79 37.41
CA LYS A 361 -9.69 -15.83 36.60
C LYS A 361 -9.73 -17.20 37.29
N ALA A 362 -9.32 -17.27 38.56
CA ALA A 362 -9.30 -18.52 39.30
C ALA A 362 -10.69 -19.15 39.49
N HIS A 363 -11.70 -18.30 39.66
CA HIS A 363 -13.11 -18.71 39.79
C HIS A 363 -13.69 -19.21 38.45
N LEU A 364 -13.28 -18.60 37.34
CA LEU A 364 -13.85 -18.87 36.03
C LEU A 364 -13.18 -20.04 35.30
N THR A 365 -11.90 -20.36 35.55
CA THR A 365 -11.18 -21.37 34.76
C THR A 365 -11.94 -22.70 34.67
N GLN A 366 -12.19 -23.37 35.80
CA GLN A 366 -12.84 -24.67 35.78
C GLN A 366 -14.31 -24.57 35.33
N ASN A 367 -15.04 -23.56 35.81
CA ASN A 367 -16.45 -23.40 35.47
C ASN A 367 -16.67 -23.14 33.97
N LEU A 368 -15.78 -22.40 33.31
CA LEU A 368 -15.83 -22.18 31.87
C LEU A 368 -15.29 -23.38 31.09
N ASP A 369 -14.31 -24.12 31.62
CA ASP A 369 -13.87 -25.37 31.02
C ASP A 369 -15.01 -26.40 30.97
N ASP A 370 -15.79 -26.50 32.05
CA ASP A 370 -16.95 -27.38 32.12
C ASP A 370 -18.11 -26.89 31.23
N LEU A 371 -18.32 -25.57 31.14
CA LEU A 371 -19.39 -24.98 30.33
C LEU A 371 -19.12 -25.03 28.82
N LEU A 372 -17.87 -24.82 28.41
CA LEU A 372 -17.48 -24.65 27.01
C LEU A 372 -16.74 -25.87 26.44
N GLY A 373 -16.43 -26.86 27.28
CA GLY A 373 -15.62 -28.02 26.92
C GLY A 373 -16.21 -28.86 25.80
N ASP A 374 -17.52 -29.11 25.83
CA ASP A 374 -18.20 -29.91 24.81
C ASP A 374 -18.27 -29.21 23.43
N LEU A 375 -18.01 -27.90 23.40
CA LEU A 375 -17.94 -27.10 22.17
C LEU A 375 -16.50 -26.84 21.69
N ASP A 376 -15.50 -27.43 22.36
CA ASP A 376 -14.07 -27.16 22.14
C ASP A 376 -13.68 -25.66 22.30
N LEU A 377 -14.45 -24.92 23.11
CA LEU A 377 -14.32 -23.47 23.30
C LEU A 377 -13.67 -23.08 24.64
N ASN A 378 -12.91 -23.97 25.27
CA ASN A 378 -12.22 -23.69 26.54
C ASN A 378 -11.44 -22.35 26.51
N PRO A 379 -11.50 -21.54 27.59
CA PRO A 379 -10.81 -20.27 27.64
C PRO A 379 -9.29 -20.39 27.44
N ARG A 380 -8.73 -19.51 26.62
CA ARG A 380 -7.30 -19.43 26.32
C ARG A 380 -6.70 -18.18 26.95
N PHE A 381 -6.61 -18.16 28.28
CA PHE A 381 -6.14 -16.98 29.01
C PHE A 381 -4.69 -16.59 28.65
N PRO A 382 -4.40 -15.28 28.50
CA PRO A 382 -3.03 -14.82 28.31
C PRO A 382 -2.16 -15.05 29.54
N LYS A 383 -0.84 -14.97 29.34
CA LYS A 383 0.14 -14.93 30.43
C LYS A 383 -0.16 -13.74 31.37
N PRO A 384 0.10 -13.86 32.68
CA PRO A 384 -0.28 -12.83 33.64
C PRO A 384 0.31 -11.47 33.26
N SER A 385 -0.55 -10.47 33.08
CA SER A 385 -0.19 -9.08 32.86
C SER A 385 -0.66 -8.24 34.04
N SER A 386 -0.06 -7.07 34.26
CA SER A 386 -0.38 -6.14 35.35
C SER A 386 -1.72 -5.41 35.19
N ASN A 387 -2.59 -5.83 34.25
CA ASN A 387 -3.84 -5.17 33.94
C ASN A 387 -4.97 -5.61 34.87
N GLN A 388 -5.98 -4.75 35.06
CA GLN A 388 -7.18 -5.05 35.85
C GLN A 388 -8.20 -5.94 35.11
N LEU A 389 -8.10 -6.00 33.77
CA LEU A 389 -8.93 -6.82 32.89
C LEU A 389 -8.07 -7.89 32.19
N ILE A 390 -8.66 -9.05 31.93
CA ILE A 390 -8.09 -10.16 31.17
C ILE A 390 -9.09 -10.63 30.10
N THR A 391 -8.62 -10.89 28.89
CA THR A 391 -9.44 -11.54 27.86
C THR A 391 -9.55 -13.04 28.13
N LEU A 392 -10.72 -13.61 27.85
CA LEU A 392 -10.93 -15.05 27.89
C LEU A 392 -10.19 -15.78 26.75
N TYR A 393 -9.83 -15.08 25.66
CA TYR A 393 -9.15 -15.64 24.50
C TYR A 393 -8.00 -14.74 24.02
N ASP A 394 -6.75 -15.13 24.31
CA ASP A 394 -5.53 -14.43 23.89
C ASP A 394 -5.32 -14.45 22.37
N ASN A 395 -5.69 -15.56 21.74
CA ASN A 395 -5.79 -15.70 20.30
C ASN A 395 -6.86 -16.76 19.95
N LEU A 396 -7.34 -16.68 18.71
CA LEU A 396 -8.31 -17.61 18.13
C LEU A 396 -7.65 -18.59 17.15
N GLU A 397 -6.31 -18.72 17.18
CA GLU A 397 -5.60 -19.60 16.25
C GLU A 397 -5.94 -21.07 16.49
N GLY A 398 -6.28 -21.80 15.43
CA GLY A 398 -6.61 -23.21 15.51
C GLY A 398 -8.03 -23.52 15.98
N LEU A 399 -8.93 -22.52 16.06
CA LEU A 399 -10.36 -22.78 16.12
C LEU A 399 -10.89 -23.19 14.74
N SER A 400 -11.87 -24.09 14.71
CA SER A 400 -12.63 -24.43 13.51
C SER A 400 -13.55 -23.26 13.08
N VAL A 401 -14.13 -23.37 11.88
CA VAL A 401 -15.06 -22.32 11.37
C VAL A 401 -16.26 -22.18 12.29
N ASP A 402 -16.81 -23.31 12.76
CA ASP A 402 -18.01 -23.36 13.60
C ASP A 402 -17.75 -22.88 15.02
N GLU A 403 -16.60 -23.25 15.62
CA GLU A 403 -16.14 -22.73 16.92
C GLU A 403 -16.00 -21.21 16.90
N GLU A 404 -15.39 -20.66 15.85
CA GLU A 404 -15.23 -19.20 15.73
C GLU A 404 -16.57 -18.50 15.54
N GLU A 405 -17.49 -19.09 14.78
CA GLU A 405 -18.83 -18.55 14.58
C GLU A 405 -19.61 -18.48 15.91
N ARG A 406 -19.59 -19.55 16.71
CA ARG A 406 -20.17 -19.58 18.06
C ARG A 406 -19.63 -18.47 18.96
N LEU A 407 -18.31 -18.29 18.99
CA LEU A 407 -17.70 -17.19 19.76
C LEU A 407 -18.14 -15.80 19.26
N ARG A 408 -18.38 -15.63 17.97
CA ARG A 408 -18.88 -14.37 17.42
C ARG A 408 -20.32 -14.09 17.84
N TYR A 409 -21.17 -15.10 17.95
CA TYR A 409 -22.51 -14.95 18.55
C TYR A 409 -22.44 -14.53 20.03
N ALA A 410 -21.57 -15.18 20.81
CA ALA A 410 -21.34 -14.79 22.20
C ALA A 410 -20.81 -13.35 22.31
N ALA A 411 -19.88 -12.96 21.45
CA ALA A 411 -19.34 -11.60 21.41
C ALA A 411 -20.39 -10.56 20.97
N HIS A 412 -21.28 -10.90 20.04
CA HIS A 412 -22.41 -10.04 19.62
C HIS A 412 -23.38 -9.81 20.78
N LEU A 413 -23.73 -10.85 21.52
CA LEU A 413 -24.59 -10.73 22.71
C LEU A 413 -23.89 -9.94 23.83
N ALA A 414 -22.60 -10.21 24.09
CA ALA A 414 -21.82 -9.46 25.07
C ALA A 414 -21.70 -7.96 24.71
N LEU A 415 -21.56 -7.64 23.42
CA LEU A 415 -21.61 -6.28 22.90
C LEU A 415 -22.94 -5.61 23.26
N MET A 416 -24.07 -6.23 22.94
CA MET A 416 -25.41 -5.66 23.17
C MET A 416 -25.73 -5.51 24.66
N LEU A 417 -25.36 -6.50 25.48
CA LEU A 417 -25.50 -6.44 26.93
C LEU A 417 -24.70 -5.30 27.55
N ASN A 418 -23.50 -5.02 27.06
CA ASN A 418 -22.61 -4.00 27.62
C ASN A 418 -22.57 -2.69 26.82
N LEU A 419 -23.42 -2.54 25.80
CA LEU A 419 -23.39 -1.39 24.89
C LEU A 419 -23.65 -0.08 25.61
N LYS A 420 -22.70 0.86 25.50
CA LYS A 420 -22.85 2.20 26.05
C LYS A 420 -23.85 3.02 25.23
N ILE A 421 -24.90 3.49 25.89
CA ILE A 421 -25.88 4.43 25.34
C ILE A 421 -25.89 5.69 26.21
N ASP A 422 -25.61 6.85 25.61
CA ASP A 422 -25.58 8.12 26.33
C ASP A 422 -27.03 8.69 26.44
N LYS A 423 -27.60 8.59 27.66
CA LYS A 423 -28.90 9.19 28.11
C LYS A 423 -30.11 9.00 27.17
N GLY A 424 -31.00 8.09 27.57
CA GLY A 424 -32.34 7.88 26.97
C GLY A 424 -33.25 7.03 27.87
N LYS A 425 -34.54 6.87 27.50
CA LYS A 425 -35.47 5.90 28.13
C LYS A 425 -35.27 4.47 27.57
N THR A 426 -34.03 4.07 27.31
CA THR A 426 -33.69 2.72 26.82
C THR A 426 -33.48 1.76 27.98
N LEU A 427 -33.41 0.46 27.68
CA LEU A 427 -33.07 -0.56 28.67
C LEU A 427 -31.69 -0.29 29.32
N THR A 428 -31.66 -0.31 30.65
CA THR A 428 -30.42 -0.33 31.43
C THR A 428 -29.70 -1.67 31.29
N TYR A 429 -28.43 -1.74 31.69
CA TYR A 429 -27.67 -3.00 31.68
C TYR A 429 -28.38 -4.12 32.46
N GLU A 430 -28.99 -3.80 33.60
CA GLU A 430 -29.73 -4.76 34.43
C GLU A 430 -31.02 -5.24 33.75
N GLN A 431 -31.74 -4.33 33.09
CA GLN A 431 -32.96 -4.67 32.35
C GLN A 431 -32.66 -5.55 31.13
N ARG A 432 -31.57 -5.29 30.39
CA ARG A 432 -31.11 -6.15 29.28
C ARG A 432 -30.77 -7.55 29.79
N GLU A 433 -30.02 -7.61 30.87
CA GLU A 433 -29.63 -8.86 31.51
C GLU A 433 -30.86 -9.67 31.98
N THR A 434 -31.88 -8.99 32.50
CA THR A 434 -33.15 -9.60 32.95
C THR A 434 -33.98 -10.11 31.78
N ALA A 435 -34.17 -9.31 30.73
CA ALA A 435 -34.90 -9.70 29.53
C ALA A 435 -34.25 -10.91 28.81
N LEU A 436 -32.92 -10.99 28.81
CA LEU A 436 -32.21 -12.18 28.32
C LEU A 436 -32.54 -13.42 29.15
N LEU A 437 -32.55 -13.32 30.48
CA LEU A 437 -32.90 -14.46 31.35
C LEU A 437 -34.35 -14.89 31.18
N GLU A 438 -35.27 -13.95 31.02
CA GLU A 438 -36.69 -14.22 30.72
C GLU A 438 -36.85 -14.93 29.37
N THR A 439 -35.98 -14.65 28.40
CA THR A 439 -35.94 -15.34 27.10
C THR A 439 -35.39 -16.77 27.24
N ILE A 440 -34.34 -16.96 28.04
CA ILE A 440 -33.71 -18.28 28.26
C ILE A 440 -34.61 -19.22 29.10
N GLN A 441 -35.39 -18.67 30.04
CA GLN A 441 -36.29 -19.41 30.94
C GLN A 441 -35.61 -20.51 31.79
N LEU A 442 -34.30 -20.39 32.03
CA LEU A 442 -33.54 -21.27 32.91
C LEU A 442 -32.88 -20.48 34.03
N GLU A 443 -32.69 -21.13 35.17
CA GLU A 443 -31.90 -20.55 36.25
C GLU A 443 -30.45 -20.40 35.81
N ARG A 444 -29.92 -19.19 35.98
CA ARG A 444 -28.52 -18.90 35.69
C ARG A 444 -27.61 -19.72 36.61
N PRO A 445 -26.53 -20.34 36.09
CA PRO A 445 -25.53 -21.04 36.89
C PRO A 445 -25.02 -20.20 38.07
N ALA A 446 -24.93 -20.83 39.24
CA ALA A 446 -24.57 -20.17 40.51
C ALA A 446 -23.24 -19.41 40.43
N PHE A 447 -22.24 -19.99 39.76
CA PHE A 447 -20.91 -19.38 39.62
C PHE A 447 -20.93 -18.04 38.86
N ILE A 448 -21.92 -17.82 37.99
CA ILE A 448 -22.11 -16.56 37.27
C ILE A 448 -22.75 -15.51 38.20
N ASN A 449 -23.68 -15.92 39.07
CA ASN A 449 -24.30 -15.04 40.07
C ASN A 449 -23.31 -14.54 41.12
N GLU A 450 -22.22 -15.27 41.36
CA GLU A 450 -21.14 -14.88 42.29
C GLU A 450 -20.25 -13.74 41.75
N LEU A 451 -20.42 -13.34 40.48
CA LEU A 451 -19.70 -12.22 39.88
C LEU A 451 -20.35 -10.89 40.27
N ASP A 452 -19.71 -10.14 41.16
CA ASP A 452 -20.18 -8.82 41.64
C ASP A 452 -20.03 -7.71 40.60
N ASP A 453 -19.14 -7.88 39.62
CA ASP A 453 -18.96 -6.96 38.49
C ASP A 453 -19.94 -7.29 37.35
N GLN A 454 -20.89 -6.39 37.10
CA GLN A 454 -21.93 -6.57 36.09
C GLN A 454 -21.36 -6.84 34.69
N LYS A 455 -20.26 -6.18 34.29
CA LYS A 455 -19.70 -6.35 32.95
C LYS A 455 -19.14 -7.75 32.74
N SER A 456 -18.32 -8.22 33.69
CA SER A 456 -17.77 -9.58 33.69
C SER A 456 -18.90 -10.60 33.71
N ARG A 457 -19.95 -10.34 34.49
CA ARG A 457 -21.14 -11.19 34.55
C ARG A 457 -21.86 -11.26 33.21
N CYS A 458 -22.11 -10.14 32.54
CA CYS A 458 -22.73 -10.10 31.21
C CYS A 458 -21.93 -10.88 30.15
N VAL A 459 -20.59 -10.81 30.18
CA VAL A 459 -19.73 -11.57 29.27
C VAL A 459 -19.89 -13.08 29.48
N VAL A 460 -19.86 -13.53 30.74
CA VAL A 460 -20.02 -14.96 31.06
C VAL A 460 -21.45 -15.44 30.80
N THR A 461 -22.45 -14.61 31.07
CA THR A 461 -23.86 -14.90 30.70
C THR A 461 -24.03 -15.03 29.19
N ALA A 462 -23.33 -14.22 28.38
CA ALA A 462 -23.39 -14.33 26.92
C ALA A 462 -22.80 -15.65 26.40
N LEU A 463 -21.71 -16.13 27.00
CA LEU A 463 -21.14 -17.45 26.68
C LEU A 463 -22.10 -18.59 27.05
N TRP A 464 -22.75 -18.51 28.21
CA TRP A 464 -23.76 -19.49 28.63
C TRP A 464 -25.01 -19.47 27.75
N ALA A 465 -25.49 -18.29 27.34
CA ALA A 465 -26.62 -18.19 26.41
C ALA A 465 -26.28 -18.82 25.05
N MET A 466 -25.06 -18.59 24.56
CA MET A 466 -24.57 -19.21 23.32
C MET A 466 -24.50 -20.73 23.44
N THR A 467 -23.98 -21.27 24.55
CA THR A 467 -23.91 -22.73 24.72
C THR A 467 -25.29 -23.38 24.72
N LEU A 468 -26.29 -22.72 25.32
CA LEU A 468 -27.66 -23.22 25.33
C LEU A 468 -28.29 -23.16 23.92
N ALA A 469 -27.96 -22.13 23.15
CA ALA A 469 -28.48 -21.94 21.80
C ALA A 469 -27.85 -22.89 20.77
N ASP A 470 -26.67 -23.46 21.03
CA ASP A 470 -26.06 -24.47 20.15
C ASP A 470 -26.92 -25.74 20.05
N ASP A 471 -27.58 -26.11 21.15
CA ASP A 471 -28.47 -27.27 21.23
C ASP A 471 -29.96 -26.88 21.08
N ASN A 472 -30.28 -25.60 20.92
CA ASN A 472 -31.65 -25.09 20.89
C ASN A 472 -31.82 -23.97 19.86
N GLU A 473 -32.22 -24.36 18.64
CA GLU A 473 -32.49 -23.42 17.54
C GLU A 473 -33.61 -22.42 17.89
N ASP A 474 -34.65 -22.81 18.62
CA ASP A 474 -35.72 -21.87 19.03
C ASP A 474 -35.15 -20.74 19.92
N LEU A 475 -34.19 -21.07 20.80
CA LEU A 475 -33.52 -20.09 21.65
C LEU A 475 -32.59 -19.20 20.82
N LYS A 476 -31.91 -19.78 19.82
CA LYS A 476 -31.08 -19.02 18.90
C LYS A 476 -31.90 -18.02 18.09
N GLU A 477 -33.04 -18.48 17.53
CA GLU A 477 -34.00 -17.64 16.83
C GLU A 477 -34.53 -16.52 17.73
N ALA A 478 -34.92 -16.83 18.97
CA ALA A 478 -35.46 -15.86 19.92
C ALA A 478 -34.45 -14.78 20.36
N ILE A 479 -33.14 -15.04 20.27
CA ILE A 479 -32.09 -14.09 20.64
C ILE A 479 -31.54 -13.32 19.43
N TRP A 480 -31.17 -14.01 18.35
CA TRP A 480 -30.33 -13.46 17.26
C TRP A 480 -30.98 -13.36 15.88
N GLU A 481 -32.19 -13.87 15.65
CA GLU A 481 -32.78 -13.83 14.30
C GLU A 481 -33.75 -12.64 14.11
N GLU A 482 -34.54 -12.66 13.05
CA GLU A 482 -35.54 -11.62 12.76
C GLU A 482 -36.65 -11.62 13.83
N ASP A 483 -37.11 -10.42 14.20
CA ASP A 483 -38.08 -10.16 15.28
C ASP A 483 -37.62 -10.62 16.69
N ALA A 484 -36.33 -10.89 16.87
CA ALA A 484 -35.74 -11.40 18.11
C ALA A 484 -35.40 -10.32 19.16
N LEU A 485 -34.94 -10.78 20.33
CA LEU A 485 -34.56 -9.95 21.47
C LEU A 485 -33.56 -8.83 21.10
N LEU A 486 -32.49 -9.17 20.38
CA LEU A 486 -31.45 -8.21 20.04
C LEU A 486 -31.93 -7.16 19.03
N GLN A 487 -32.79 -7.54 18.08
CA GLN A 487 -33.43 -6.59 17.17
C GLN A 487 -34.33 -5.62 17.94
N GLY A 488 -35.17 -6.13 18.83
CA GLY A 488 -36.03 -5.28 19.67
C GLY A 488 -35.25 -4.33 20.59
N TRP A 489 -34.05 -4.71 21.04
CA TRP A 489 -33.17 -3.82 21.79
C TRP A 489 -32.56 -2.73 20.91
N LEU A 490 -32.05 -3.10 19.73
CA LEU A 490 -31.35 -2.18 18.84
C LEU A 490 -32.30 -1.22 18.12
N GLU A 491 -33.35 -1.75 17.51
CA GLU A 491 -34.27 -1.03 16.63
C GLU A 491 -35.51 -0.50 17.36
N GLY A 492 -35.87 -1.15 18.48
CA GLY A 492 -37.04 -0.80 19.27
C GLY A 492 -38.30 -1.55 18.82
N SER A 493 -39.39 -1.27 19.52
CA SER A 493 -40.73 -1.77 19.23
C SER A 493 -41.75 -0.63 19.43
N GLU A 494 -43.04 -0.91 19.28
CA GLU A 494 -44.09 0.08 19.61
C GLU A 494 -44.04 0.53 21.09
N GLU A 495 -43.53 -0.33 21.98
CA GLU A 495 -43.51 -0.10 23.43
C GLU A 495 -42.13 0.35 23.96
N GLN A 496 -41.06 0.09 23.21
CA GLN A 496 -39.67 0.34 23.63
C GLN A 496 -38.89 1.12 22.59
N ILE A 497 -38.19 2.17 23.03
CA ILE A 497 -37.28 2.92 22.16
C ILE A 497 -35.98 2.12 21.96
N GLY A 498 -35.60 1.90 20.70
CA GLY A 498 -34.36 1.21 20.30
C GLY A 498 -33.10 2.01 20.61
N PHE A 499 -31.99 1.29 20.79
CA PHE A 499 -30.66 1.87 20.99
C PHE A 499 -30.20 2.75 19.82
N ASN A 500 -30.53 2.37 18.57
CA ASN A 500 -30.09 3.04 17.35
C ASN A 500 -30.50 4.53 17.31
N GLN A 501 -31.63 4.90 17.94
CA GLN A 501 -32.12 6.29 17.99
C GLN A 501 -31.21 7.23 18.79
N PHE A 502 -30.37 6.67 19.67
CA PHE A 502 -29.42 7.43 20.49
C PHE A 502 -28.00 7.39 19.93
N MET A 503 -27.79 6.69 18.82
CA MET A 503 -26.54 6.71 18.08
C MET A 503 -26.58 7.88 17.10
N GLU A 504 -25.50 8.63 16.98
CA GLU A 504 -25.41 9.67 15.95
C GLU A 504 -25.28 9.01 14.58
N MET A 505 -26.16 9.38 13.65
CA MET A 505 -26.01 9.05 12.24
C MET A 505 -24.70 9.72 11.80
N GLY A 506 -23.66 8.93 11.57
CA GLY A 506 -22.37 9.48 11.13
C GLY A 506 -22.51 10.09 9.75
N ASP A 507 -21.74 11.15 9.45
CA ASP A 507 -21.65 11.73 8.10
C ASP A 507 -20.94 10.80 7.09
N GLY A 508 -20.80 9.50 7.40
CA GLY A 508 -19.95 8.55 6.69
C GLY A 508 -20.32 8.38 5.23
N ASP A 509 -21.61 8.15 4.94
CA ASP A 509 -22.10 8.04 3.56
C ASP A 509 -21.92 9.35 2.80
N GLU A 510 -22.19 10.49 3.43
CA GLU A 510 -21.95 11.80 2.82
C GLU A 510 -20.47 12.01 2.50
N ILE A 511 -19.56 11.65 3.42
CA ILE A 511 -18.11 11.71 3.21
C ILE A 511 -17.70 10.81 2.04
N VAL A 512 -18.19 9.57 2.00
CA VAL A 512 -17.91 8.62 0.91
C VAL A 512 -18.36 9.20 -0.44
N GLN A 513 -19.57 9.76 -0.51
CA GLN A 513 -20.08 10.36 -1.74
C GLN A 513 -19.28 11.61 -2.16
N GLN A 514 -18.86 12.45 -1.21
CA GLN A 514 -18.03 13.62 -1.51
C GLN A 514 -16.63 13.23 -1.98
N VAL A 515 -16.00 12.20 -1.40
CA VAL A 515 -14.71 11.66 -1.88
C VAL A 515 -14.85 11.13 -3.31
N LYS A 516 -15.91 10.38 -3.61
CA LYS A 516 -16.18 9.90 -4.97
C LYS A 516 -16.40 11.06 -5.95
N ALA A 517 -17.18 12.06 -5.56
CA ALA A 517 -17.46 13.24 -6.39
C ALA A 517 -16.18 14.05 -6.66
N HIS A 518 -15.35 14.25 -5.64
CA HIS A 518 -14.04 14.91 -5.73
C HIS A 518 -13.14 14.26 -6.77
N PHE A 519 -12.89 12.95 -6.66
CA PHE A 519 -12.04 12.26 -7.62
C PHE A 519 -12.67 12.13 -9.01
N ARG A 520 -14.00 12.01 -9.13
CA ARG A 520 -14.68 12.08 -10.44
C ARG A 520 -14.46 13.43 -11.12
N ALA A 521 -14.54 14.53 -10.38
CA ALA A 521 -14.29 15.85 -10.94
C ALA A 521 -12.83 15.97 -11.41
N LEU A 522 -11.86 15.54 -10.60
CA LEU A 522 -10.44 15.55 -10.95
C LEU A 522 -10.14 14.69 -12.19
N LEU A 523 -10.72 13.48 -12.28
CA LEU A 523 -10.59 12.59 -13.43
C LEU A 523 -11.14 13.19 -14.73
N LYS A 524 -12.17 14.02 -14.63
CA LYS A 524 -12.77 14.75 -15.76
C LYS A 524 -12.08 16.08 -16.05
N HIS A 525 -10.99 16.40 -15.34
CA HIS A 525 -10.32 17.70 -15.38
C HIS A 525 -11.28 18.87 -15.10
N GLN A 526 -12.27 18.65 -14.23
CA GLN A 526 -13.24 19.64 -13.81
C GLN A 526 -12.81 20.28 -12.49
N ARG A 527 -13.25 21.52 -12.25
CA ARG A 527 -13.07 22.18 -10.95
C ARG A 527 -13.78 21.34 -9.88
N VAL A 528 -13.05 20.95 -8.85
CA VAL A 528 -13.64 20.45 -7.60
C VAL A 528 -14.35 21.62 -6.93
N SER A 529 -15.65 21.47 -6.70
CA SER A 529 -16.48 22.48 -6.05
C SER A 529 -17.10 21.91 -4.78
N ALA A 530 -17.07 22.70 -3.72
CA ALA A 530 -17.75 22.36 -2.48
C ALA A 530 -19.26 22.25 -2.74
N LYS A 531 -19.93 21.36 -2.00
CA LYS A 531 -21.40 21.21 -2.05
C LYS A 531 -22.13 22.54 -1.85
N ASN A 532 -21.57 23.40 -1.01
CA ASN A 532 -22.04 24.78 -0.81
C ASN A 532 -20.86 25.77 -0.82
N GLU A 533 -20.57 26.35 -1.98
CA GLU A 533 -19.55 27.39 -2.16
C GLU A 533 -19.79 28.66 -1.31
N LYS A 534 -21.03 28.90 -0.88
CA LYS A 534 -21.39 30.04 -0.01
C LYS A 534 -21.27 29.71 1.47
N ALA A 535 -20.84 28.52 1.85
CA ALA A 535 -20.68 28.15 3.25
C ALA A 535 -19.72 29.12 3.95
N LEU A 536 -20.02 29.47 5.19
CA LEU A 536 -19.21 30.43 5.97
C LEU A 536 -17.94 29.78 6.54
N GLY A 537 -17.97 28.47 6.76
CA GLY A 537 -16.84 27.71 7.28
C GLY A 537 -15.76 27.47 6.22
N ARG A 538 -14.53 27.22 6.68
CA ARG A 538 -13.38 26.92 5.83
C ARG A 538 -12.61 25.72 6.37
N CYS A 539 -12.30 24.75 5.50
CA CYS A 539 -11.50 23.58 5.87
C CYS A 539 -10.10 24.02 6.36
N LEU A 540 -9.59 23.40 7.42
CA LEU A 540 -8.26 23.68 7.97
C LEU A 540 -7.13 23.43 6.97
N PHE A 541 -7.27 22.42 6.10
CA PHE A 541 -6.18 21.92 5.26
C PHE A 541 -6.19 22.49 3.85
N THR A 542 -7.38 22.69 3.29
CA THR A 542 -7.58 23.05 1.87
C THR A 542 -8.21 24.43 1.69
N ASP A 543 -8.66 25.07 2.78
CA ASP A 543 -9.49 26.28 2.75
C ASP A 543 -10.81 26.14 1.97
N GLU A 544 -11.21 24.91 1.66
CA GLU A 544 -12.48 24.63 0.98
C GLU A 544 -13.69 25.11 1.81
N PRO A 545 -14.72 25.72 1.20
CA PRO A 545 -15.96 26.05 1.87
C PRO A 545 -16.61 24.82 2.52
N THR A 546 -16.86 24.88 3.83
CA THR A 546 -17.48 23.77 4.59
C THR A 546 -18.54 24.28 5.58
N ALA A 547 -19.43 23.39 6.00
CA ALA A 547 -20.49 23.71 6.94
C ALA A 547 -19.90 24.23 8.26
N PHE A 548 -20.40 25.37 8.73
CA PHE A 548 -19.92 26.00 9.97
C PHE A 548 -20.34 25.24 11.22
N ASN A 549 -21.50 24.58 11.17
CA ASN A 549 -22.15 24.05 12.38
C ASN A 549 -21.54 22.73 12.87
N ASN A 550 -20.54 22.18 12.18
CA ASN A 550 -19.95 20.88 12.51
C ASN A 550 -18.43 20.98 12.75
N PRO A 551 -17.98 21.62 13.86
CA PRO A 551 -16.58 21.64 14.23
C PRO A 551 -16.09 20.28 14.70
N ILE A 552 -14.87 19.93 14.31
CA ILE A 552 -14.22 18.72 14.80
C ILE A 552 -13.99 18.82 16.32
N ASN A 553 -14.12 17.70 17.00
CA ASN A 553 -13.80 17.56 18.43
C ASN A 553 -12.58 16.61 18.61
N GLN A 554 -12.07 16.48 19.84
CA GLN A 554 -10.92 15.59 20.10
C GLN A 554 -11.23 14.10 19.83
N ALA A 555 -12.51 13.69 19.93
CA ALA A 555 -12.95 12.32 19.67
C ALA A 555 -12.97 11.96 18.17
N THR A 556 -12.92 12.96 17.28
CA THR A 556 -12.81 12.76 15.82
C THR A 556 -11.55 11.97 15.39
N GLY A 557 -10.54 11.86 16.27
CA GLY A 557 -9.39 10.97 16.05
C GLY A 557 -8.38 11.46 15.00
N LEU A 558 -8.40 12.75 14.64
CA LEU A 558 -7.49 13.27 13.60
C LEU A 558 -6.05 13.43 14.10
N LEU A 559 -5.14 12.67 13.50
CA LEU A 559 -3.73 12.63 13.88
C LEU A 559 -3.06 14.01 13.75
N GLY A 560 -2.48 14.49 14.86
CA GLY A 560 -1.65 15.69 14.89
C GLY A 560 -2.41 17.02 14.87
N VAL A 561 -3.75 17.00 14.92
CA VAL A 561 -4.58 18.22 14.97
C VAL A 561 -4.85 18.60 16.42
N LYS A 562 -4.07 19.55 16.96
CA LYS A 562 -4.37 20.18 18.25
C LYS A 562 -5.38 21.31 18.00
N ILE A 563 -6.66 21.08 18.27
CA ILE A 563 -7.75 22.02 17.99
C ILE A 563 -7.51 23.40 18.64
N SER A 564 -6.87 23.44 19.82
CA SER A 564 -6.49 24.68 20.52
C SER A 564 -5.31 25.45 19.90
N ALA A 565 -4.53 24.85 19.00
CA ALA A 565 -3.37 25.52 18.37
C ALA A 565 -3.76 26.43 17.19
N PHE A 566 -5.04 26.43 16.80
CA PHE A 566 -5.53 27.08 15.58
C PHE A 566 -6.56 28.20 15.81
N SER A 567 -6.90 28.52 17.06
CA SER A 567 -7.80 29.63 17.39
C SER A 567 -7.17 31.00 17.01
N GLY A 568 -7.95 31.89 16.39
CA GLY A 568 -7.57 33.29 16.15
C GLY A 568 -6.67 33.58 14.94
N ARG A 569 -6.60 32.71 13.91
CA ARG A 569 -5.89 33.00 12.65
C ARG A 569 -6.73 33.83 11.66
N ASP A 570 -6.08 34.55 10.75
CA ASP A 570 -6.75 35.30 9.67
C ASP A 570 -7.74 34.42 8.89
N HIS A 571 -8.89 35.02 8.53
CA HIS A 571 -10.03 34.37 7.86
C HIS A 571 -10.79 33.31 8.67
N ARG A 572 -10.52 33.19 9.98
CA ARG A 572 -11.35 32.38 10.88
C ARG A 572 -12.45 33.25 11.53
N PRO A 573 -13.62 32.66 11.78
CA PRO A 573 -14.78 33.36 12.36
C PRO A 573 -14.64 33.64 13.86
N GLU A 574 -13.66 33.02 14.52
CA GLU A 574 -13.42 33.19 15.96
C GLU A 574 -12.73 34.51 16.26
N LEU A 575 -13.21 35.20 17.30
CA LEU A 575 -12.46 36.28 17.93
C LEU A 575 -11.16 35.70 18.52
N LEU A 576 -10.06 36.45 18.43
CA LEU A 576 -8.76 36.07 19.02
C LEU A 576 -8.84 35.75 20.54
N THR A 577 -9.91 36.21 21.19
CA THR A 577 -10.22 36.07 22.62
C THR A 577 -11.22 34.95 22.93
N SER A 578 -11.61 34.12 21.97
CA SER A 578 -12.54 32.99 22.20
C SER A 578 -11.84 31.86 22.96
N ASP A 579 -12.42 31.44 24.08
CA ASP A 579 -11.94 30.29 24.88
C ASP A 579 -12.26 28.93 24.23
N LYS A 580 -13.16 28.90 23.24
CA LYS A 580 -13.58 27.66 22.57
C LYS A 580 -13.03 27.61 21.14
N PRO A 581 -12.15 26.64 20.82
CA PRO A 581 -11.63 26.48 19.47
C PRO A 581 -12.72 25.93 18.52
N HIS A 582 -12.80 26.48 17.31
CA HIS A 582 -13.78 26.13 16.27
C HIS A 582 -13.05 25.75 14.96
N THR A 583 -12.54 24.52 14.94
CA THR A 583 -11.83 23.97 13.77
C THR A 583 -12.79 23.20 12.87
N LEU A 584 -12.75 23.49 11.57
CA LEU A 584 -13.58 22.84 10.56
C LEU A 584 -12.70 22.07 9.58
N VAL A 585 -13.15 20.88 9.16
CA VAL A 585 -12.45 20.02 8.20
C VAL A 585 -13.47 19.59 7.13
N SER A 586 -13.11 19.65 5.85
CA SER A 586 -14.00 19.18 4.79
C SER A 586 -14.07 17.65 4.76
N PRO A 587 -15.16 17.05 4.25
CA PRO A 587 -15.32 15.60 4.19
C PRO A 587 -14.17 14.85 3.51
N VAL A 588 -13.61 15.38 2.42
CA VAL A 588 -12.49 14.75 1.73
C VAL A 588 -11.22 14.78 2.59
N SER A 589 -10.93 15.90 3.24
CA SER A 589 -9.79 16.00 4.17
C SER A 589 -10.01 15.17 5.45
N MET A 590 -11.25 14.97 5.88
CA MET A 590 -11.58 14.05 6.97
C MET A 590 -11.19 12.61 6.61
N ALA A 591 -11.56 12.16 5.41
CA ALA A 591 -11.22 10.84 4.88
C ALA A 591 -9.71 10.62 4.80
N GLU A 592 -8.99 11.59 4.24
CA GLU A 592 -7.54 11.56 4.16
C GLU A 592 -6.88 11.42 5.53
N HIS A 593 -7.32 12.21 6.51
CA HIS A 593 -6.72 12.23 7.84
C HIS A 593 -7.08 11.02 8.70
N LYS A 594 -8.26 10.40 8.51
CA LYS A 594 -8.57 9.11 9.14
C LYS A 594 -7.70 8.00 8.58
N ILE A 595 -7.58 7.88 7.25
CA ILE A 595 -6.68 6.88 6.63
C ILE A 595 -5.23 7.07 7.11
N ARG A 596 -4.80 8.32 7.27
CA ARG A 596 -3.48 8.64 7.80
C ARG A 596 -3.26 8.10 9.22
N HIS A 597 -4.27 8.15 10.10
CA HIS A 597 -4.15 7.66 11.48
C HIS A 597 -3.78 6.18 11.53
N ASP A 598 -4.38 5.37 10.64
CA ASP A 598 -4.16 3.91 10.60
C ASP A 598 -2.79 3.52 10.05
N ILE A 599 -2.11 4.45 9.37
CA ILE A 599 -0.89 4.18 8.59
C ILE A 599 0.39 4.69 9.31
N GLN A 600 0.29 5.55 10.34
CA GLN A 600 1.45 6.19 10.94
C GLN A 600 1.80 5.72 12.37
N GLY A 601 3.08 5.36 12.57
CA GLY A 601 3.76 5.38 13.86
C GLY A 601 4.73 6.56 13.96
N GLY A 602 4.91 7.15 15.16
CA GLY A 602 5.88 8.24 15.38
C GLY A 602 5.64 9.10 16.64
N ASN A 603 6.67 9.85 17.06
CA ASN A 603 6.63 10.71 18.26
C ASN A 603 5.80 12.00 18.04
N LYS A 604 5.12 12.53 19.07
CA LYS A 604 4.06 13.55 18.95
C LYS A 604 4.55 15.02 18.91
N ASP A 605 5.84 15.30 19.10
CA ASP A 605 6.35 16.64 19.47
C ASP A 605 7.36 17.30 18.51
N SER A 606 7.21 17.16 17.18
CA SER A 606 8.10 17.81 16.20
C SER A 606 7.42 18.28 14.88
N VAL A 607 8.14 18.99 14.00
CA VAL A 607 7.59 19.60 12.76
C VAL A 607 7.33 18.54 11.69
N PRO A 608 6.09 18.41 11.18
CA PRO A 608 5.77 17.45 10.12
C PRO A 608 6.43 17.82 8.78
N THR A 609 6.95 16.81 8.09
CA THR A 609 7.49 16.90 6.72
C THR A 609 6.98 15.74 5.89
N TRP A 610 6.62 16.03 4.65
CA TRP A 610 6.18 15.03 3.70
C TRP A 610 7.37 14.33 3.07
N ILE A 611 7.31 13.01 2.97
CA ILE A 611 8.23 12.21 2.19
C ILE A 611 7.47 11.56 1.05
N SER A 612 7.95 11.81 -0.17
CA SER A 612 7.44 11.20 -1.39
C SER A 612 8.50 10.34 -2.04
N SER A 613 8.05 9.22 -2.59
CA SER A 613 8.81 8.32 -3.44
C SER A 613 7.80 7.60 -4.34
N PRO A 614 8.12 7.31 -5.60
CA PRO A 614 7.17 6.65 -6.48
C PRO A 614 6.80 5.26 -5.95
N SER A 615 5.49 5.03 -5.84
CA SER A 615 4.92 3.75 -5.39
C SER A 615 5.24 2.60 -6.35
N THR A 616 5.33 2.89 -7.64
CA THR A 616 5.69 2.01 -8.76
C THR A 616 6.46 2.81 -9.80
N VAL A 617 7.23 2.14 -10.66
CA VAL A 617 8.04 2.80 -11.69
C VAL A 617 7.94 2.04 -13.00
N GLY A 618 7.82 2.75 -14.12
CA GLY A 618 8.02 2.21 -15.47
C GLY A 618 6.82 1.52 -16.10
N LEU A 619 7.07 0.85 -17.22
CA LEU A 619 6.08 0.16 -18.03
C LEU A 619 5.52 -1.07 -17.29
N PHE A 620 4.20 -1.20 -17.32
CA PHE A 620 3.42 -2.26 -16.67
C PHE A 620 3.91 -2.57 -15.26
N GLY A 621 4.15 -1.51 -14.47
CA GLY A 621 4.66 -1.62 -13.10
C GLY A 621 3.83 -2.57 -12.20
N GLY A 622 2.55 -2.76 -12.53
CA GLY A 622 1.60 -3.62 -11.83
C GLY A 622 1.70 -5.13 -12.10
N LEU A 623 2.48 -5.60 -13.09
CA LEU A 623 2.40 -6.98 -13.62
C LEU A 623 2.57 -8.07 -12.55
N ILE A 624 3.38 -7.85 -11.53
CA ILE A 624 3.68 -8.84 -10.46
C ILE A 624 3.56 -8.20 -9.06
N LEU A 625 2.67 -7.22 -8.91
CA LEU A 625 2.41 -6.61 -7.62
C LEU A 625 1.39 -7.46 -6.86
N ASN A 626 1.91 -8.40 -6.09
CA ASN A 626 1.11 -9.44 -5.43
C ASN A 626 0.74 -9.05 -4.00
N GLN A 627 1.39 -8.01 -3.45
CA GLN A 627 1.35 -7.67 -2.03
C GLN A 627 1.13 -6.17 -1.83
N GLU A 628 0.13 -5.82 -1.01
CA GLU A 628 0.06 -4.49 -0.41
C GLU A 628 1.15 -4.43 0.67
N MET A 629 2.22 -3.66 0.43
CA MET A 629 3.21 -3.41 1.47
C MET A 629 2.58 -2.51 2.53
N SER A 630 2.76 -2.86 3.81
CA SER A 630 2.49 -1.95 4.91
C SER A 630 3.31 -0.67 4.73
N ALA A 631 2.83 0.46 5.23
CA ALA A 631 3.62 1.68 5.17
C ALA A 631 4.91 1.54 5.98
N LEU A 632 6.02 1.94 5.35
CA LEU A 632 7.36 1.83 5.90
C LEU A 632 7.78 3.20 6.44
N SER A 633 8.17 3.25 7.72
CA SER A 633 8.79 4.45 8.29
C SER A 633 10.21 4.62 7.75
N LEU A 634 10.78 5.82 7.91
CA LEU A 634 12.19 6.07 7.60
C LEU A 634 13.13 5.12 8.37
N PHE A 635 12.74 4.74 9.59
CA PHE A 635 13.49 3.77 10.38
C PHE A 635 13.41 2.36 9.80
N ASP A 636 12.24 1.92 9.31
CA ASP A 636 12.11 0.60 8.69
C ASP A 636 12.92 0.51 7.39
N LEU A 637 12.90 1.58 6.58
CA LEU A 637 13.69 1.69 5.35
C LEU A 637 15.21 1.64 5.60
N SER A 638 15.65 2.04 6.79
CA SER A 638 17.08 2.11 7.15
C SER A 638 17.53 1.04 8.15
N ARG A 639 16.61 0.21 8.67
CA ARG A 639 16.90 -0.83 9.66
C ARG A 639 17.82 -1.91 9.08
N LEU A 640 18.84 -2.27 9.85
CA LEU A 640 19.85 -3.26 9.48
C LEU A 640 19.66 -4.61 10.17
N ASP A 641 19.28 -4.56 11.45
CA ASP A 641 19.29 -5.70 12.37
C ASP A 641 17.92 -6.36 12.39
N ALA A 642 17.84 -7.59 11.86
CA ALA A 642 16.60 -8.35 11.76
C ALA A 642 16.03 -8.70 13.14
N LYS A 643 16.86 -8.76 14.19
CA LYS A 643 16.41 -9.02 15.57
C LYS A 643 15.64 -7.84 16.18
N LYS A 644 15.74 -6.65 15.58
CA LYS A 644 15.08 -5.43 16.04
C LYS A 644 13.79 -5.11 15.28
N GLY A 645 13.31 -6.06 14.46
CA GLY A 645 12.08 -5.94 13.68
C GLY A 645 12.31 -6.18 12.19
N SER A 646 11.24 -6.02 11.41
CA SER A 646 11.27 -6.24 9.96
C SER A 646 12.28 -5.33 9.26
N VAL A 647 13.03 -5.89 8.32
CA VAL A 647 14.04 -5.23 7.50
C VAL A 647 13.72 -5.42 6.02
N LEU A 648 14.08 -4.45 5.18
CA LEU A 648 13.93 -4.56 3.72
C LEU A 648 15.19 -5.10 3.08
N TYR A 649 15.15 -6.23 2.42
CA TYR A 649 16.31 -6.76 1.70
C TYR A 649 16.55 -6.06 0.35
N GLY A 650 15.60 -5.22 -0.08
CA GLY A 650 15.66 -4.36 -1.26
C GLY A 650 14.95 -4.94 -2.48
N HIS A 651 14.53 -6.20 -2.43
CA HIS A 651 13.78 -6.84 -3.51
C HIS A 651 12.26 -6.63 -3.39
N GLU A 652 11.77 -6.34 -2.19
CA GLU A 652 10.36 -6.16 -1.88
C GLU A 652 9.76 -5.00 -2.67
N THR A 653 10.55 -3.96 -2.96
CA THR A 653 10.14 -2.81 -3.77
C THR A 653 9.80 -3.20 -5.21
N TYR A 654 10.28 -4.34 -5.71
CA TYR A 654 9.99 -4.86 -7.04
C TYR A 654 8.82 -5.84 -7.09
N GLN A 655 8.32 -6.28 -5.92
CA GLN A 655 7.21 -7.23 -5.78
C GLN A 655 5.97 -6.60 -5.11
N GLY A 656 6.10 -5.39 -4.56
CA GLY A 656 5.03 -4.65 -3.91
C GLY A 656 5.07 -3.15 -4.19
N ARG A 657 3.96 -2.46 -3.92
CA ARG A 657 3.88 -1.00 -4.02
C ARG A 657 4.63 -0.39 -2.84
N LEU A 658 5.65 0.42 -3.10
CA LEU A 658 6.35 1.14 -2.04
C LEU A 658 5.39 2.14 -1.40
N ARG A 659 5.06 1.93 -0.13
CA ARG A 659 4.26 2.88 0.67
C ARG A 659 5.14 3.43 1.77
N LEU A 660 5.44 4.71 1.71
CA LEU A 660 6.14 5.40 2.79
C LEU A 660 5.13 5.82 3.85
N ALA A 661 5.52 5.82 5.12
CA ALA A 661 4.86 6.63 6.12
C ALA A 661 5.15 8.10 5.74
N LYS A 662 4.29 8.66 4.87
CA LYS A 662 4.57 9.88 4.11
C LYS A 662 4.77 11.14 4.95
N LEU A 663 4.64 11.06 6.27
CA LEU A 663 4.87 12.19 7.15
C LEU A 663 5.83 11.79 8.28
N GLU A 664 7.07 12.24 8.14
CA GLU A 664 8.10 12.17 9.17
C GLU A 664 8.15 13.49 9.91
N ARG A 665 8.74 13.51 11.11
CA ARG A 665 8.94 14.76 11.83
C ARG A 665 10.40 15.11 11.97
N LEU A 666 10.78 16.31 11.55
CA LEU A 666 12.16 16.79 11.65
C LEU A 666 12.51 17.12 13.10
N SER A 667 13.67 16.64 13.55
CA SER A 667 14.19 17.00 14.86
C SER A 667 14.60 18.47 14.90
N GLU A 668 14.45 19.11 16.05
CA GLU A 668 14.97 20.46 16.29
C GLU A 668 16.51 20.46 16.47
N LYS A 669 17.08 19.33 16.89
CA LYS A 669 18.52 19.22 17.18
C LYS A 669 19.31 18.91 15.90
N THR A 670 20.32 19.72 15.61
CA THR A 670 21.18 19.55 14.41
C THR A 670 21.79 18.15 14.30
N LYS A 671 22.25 17.55 15.41
CA LYS A 671 22.80 16.19 15.42
C LYS A 671 21.79 15.17 14.88
N ASP A 672 20.54 15.28 15.30
CA ASP A 672 19.49 14.36 14.89
C ASP A 672 19.05 14.65 13.45
N GLN A 673 19.09 15.90 13.00
CA GLN A 673 18.86 16.27 11.60
C GLN A 673 19.92 15.66 10.66
N VAL A 674 21.21 15.64 11.07
CA VAL A 674 22.28 14.94 10.33
C VAL A 674 21.97 13.45 10.23
N ILE A 675 21.54 12.83 11.34
CA ILE A 675 21.16 11.42 11.37
C ILE A 675 19.99 11.17 10.43
N GLN A 676 18.93 11.98 10.49
CA GLN A 676 17.76 11.87 9.62
C GLN A 676 18.14 11.98 8.13
N LEU A 677 18.97 12.97 7.76
CA LEU A 677 19.47 13.08 6.39
C LEU A 677 20.22 11.82 5.95
N ARG A 678 21.09 11.28 6.82
CA ARG A 678 21.78 10.02 6.54
C ARG A 678 20.81 8.85 6.34
N LEU A 679 19.76 8.75 7.16
CA LEU A 679 18.74 7.71 7.01
C LEU A 679 17.97 7.86 5.69
N LEU A 680 17.61 9.09 5.30
CA LEU A 680 16.94 9.40 4.03
C LEU A 680 17.78 8.98 2.82
N LEU A 681 19.06 9.37 2.81
CA LEU A 681 19.99 8.98 1.75
C LEU A 681 20.22 7.45 1.74
N THR A 682 20.22 6.80 2.90
CA THR A 682 20.30 5.34 3.00
C THR A 682 19.06 4.68 2.41
N ALA A 683 17.87 5.19 2.73
CA ALA A 683 16.60 4.69 2.20
C ALA A 683 16.52 4.84 0.68
N ALA A 684 16.88 6.01 0.14
CA ALA A 684 16.93 6.25 -1.30
C ALA A 684 17.88 5.27 -2.02
N ARG A 685 19.09 5.08 -1.46
CA ARG A 685 20.09 4.14 -2.00
C ARG A 685 19.68 2.67 -1.90
N ARG A 686 18.90 2.31 -0.88
CA ARG A 686 18.44 0.94 -0.64
C ARG A 686 17.26 0.57 -1.53
N THR A 687 16.36 1.51 -1.75
CA THR A 687 15.18 1.33 -2.61
C THR A 687 15.49 1.52 -4.09
N GLY A 688 16.54 2.28 -4.42
CA GLY A 688 16.89 2.60 -5.80
C GLY A 688 15.92 3.60 -6.46
N ARG A 689 15.06 4.26 -5.67
CA ARG A 689 14.00 5.15 -6.15
C ARG A 689 14.22 6.61 -5.74
N PRO A 690 13.61 7.57 -6.47
CA PRO A 690 13.62 8.96 -6.06
C PRO A 690 13.02 9.19 -4.67
N PHE A 691 13.62 10.09 -3.89
CA PHE A 691 13.14 10.48 -2.56
C PHE A 691 13.06 11.99 -2.45
N HIS A 692 11.85 12.51 -2.23
CA HIS A 692 11.59 13.93 -2.10
C HIS A 692 11.02 14.25 -0.72
N VAL A 693 11.58 15.26 -0.08
CA VAL A 693 11.16 15.72 1.25
C VAL A 693 10.65 17.14 1.15
N PHE A 694 9.39 17.35 1.56
CA PHE A 694 8.69 18.62 1.50
C PHE A 694 8.31 19.14 2.89
N ARG A 695 8.54 20.43 3.15
CA ARG A 695 8.00 21.15 4.31
C ARG A 695 6.54 21.54 4.09
N GLY A 696 6.20 21.88 2.85
CA GLY A 696 4.87 22.27 2.41
C GLY A 696 4.18 21.18 1.60
N LEU A 697 3.26 21.59 0.74
CA LEU A 697 2.62 20.68 -0.20
C LEU A 697 3.63 20.17 -1.23
N PRO A 698 3.61 18.86 -1.55
CA PRO A 698 4.45 18.31 -2.60
C PRO A 698 4.29 19.02 -3.94
N THR A 699 5.41 19.21 -4.62
CA THR A 699 5.47 19.70 -6.00
C THR A 699 6.26 18.72 -6.84
N THR A 700 5.91 18.55 -8.12
CA THR A 700 6.60 17.59 -8.98
C THR A 700 8.08 17.94 -9.13
N GLN A 701 8.95 17.01 -8.73
CA GLN A 701 10.40 17.13 -8.87
C GLN A 701 10.94 16.02 -9.79
N ARG A 702 12.04 16.31 -10.47
CA ARG A 702 12.73 15.35 -11.37
C ARG A 702 14.07 14.87 -10.84
N ALA A 703 14.55 15.51 -9.77
CA ALA A 703 15.76 15.11 -9.10
C ALA A 703 15.61 13.67 -8.57
N PHE A 704 16.72 12.96 -8.39
CA PHE A 704 16.66 11.69 -7.70
C PHE A 704 16.49 11.90 -6.18
N PHE A 705 17.02 13.01 -5.65
CA PHE A 705 16.84 13.39 -4.25
C PHE A 705 16.51 14.87 -4.17
N TYR A 706 15.44 15.22 -3.47
CA TYR A 706 14.99 16.59 -3.26
C TYR A 706 14.69 16.81 -1.79
N TYR A 707 15.10 17.95 -1.24
CA TYR A 707 14.86 18.28 0.16
C TYR A 707 14.72 19.78 0.34
N ASP A 708 13.48 20.28 0.31
CA ASP A 708 13.19 21.71 0.47
C ASP A 708 13.34 22.19 1.93
N ALA A 709 13.16 21.27 2.89
CA ALA A 709 13.17 21.58 4.32
C ALA A 709 14.56 21.42 4.94
N MET A 710 15.61 21.31 4.12
CA MET A 710 16.97 21.15 4.61
C MET A 710 17.38 22.37 5.46
N PRO A 711 17.76 22.18 6.73
CA PRO A 711 18.25 23.25 7.58
C PRO A 711 19.42 24.00 6.93
N PRO A 712 19.47 25.35 6.97
CA PRO A 712 20.50 26.14 6.31
C PRO A 712 21.93 25.74 6.69
N LEU A 713 22.16 25.40 7.96
CA LEU A 713 23.46 24.91 8.43
C LEU A 713 23.89 23.64 7.71
N LEU A 714 22.97 22.70 7.47
CA LEU A 714 23.28 21.45 6.75
C LEU A 714 23.52 21.72 5.27
N LYS A 715 22.70 22.59 4.66
CA LYS A 715 22.87 23.01 3.27
C LYS A 715 24.25 23.62 3.03
N ASN A 716 24.65 24.60 3.84
CA ASN A 716 25.95 25.26 3.73
C ASN A 716 27.11 24.25 3.95
N SER A 717 26.95 23.30 4.87
CA SER A 717 27.97 22.27 5.12
C SER A 717 28.16 21.36 3.91
N LEU A 718 27.06 20.93 3.27
CA LEU A 718 27.11 20.10 2.07
C LEU A 718 27.67 20.85 0.87
N GLU A 719 27.29 22.11 0.68
CA GLU A 719 27.82 22.96 -0.40
C GLU A 719 29.33 23.17 -0.24
N THR A 720 29.79 23.41 1.00
CA THR A 720 31.23 23.51 1.30
C THR A 720 31.95 22.20 1.00
N MET A 721 31.38 21.05 1.40
CA MET A 721 31.96 19.74 1.08
C MET A 721 32.00 19.48 -0.42
N HIS A 722 30.94 19.81 -1.16
CA HIS A 722 30.88 19.66 -2.61
C HIS A 722 31.90 20.55 -3.33
N TYR A 723 32.08 21.79 -2.85
CA TYR A 723 33.10 22.70 -3.36
C TYR A 723 34.51 22.17 -3.12
N VAL A 724 34.81 21.69 -1.91
CA VAL A 724 36.10 21.06 -1.57
C VAL A 724 36.31 19.79 -2.42
N TRP A 725 35.26 18.99 -2.64
CA TRP A 725 35.32 17.78 -3.46
C TRP A 725 35.61 18.09 -4.94
N LYS A 726 34.84 18.99 -5.57
CA LYS A 726 35.07 19.41 -6.97
C LYS A 726 36.49 19.92 -7.19
N ASN A 727 37.05 20.62 -6.21
CA ASN A 727 38.37 21.22 -6.30
C ASN A 727 39.52 20.28 -5.87
N SER A 728 39.24 19.08 -5.33
CA SER A 728 40.27 18.14 -4.86
C SER A 728 40.57 16.98 -5.82
N GLN A 729 39.94 16.95 -7.01
CA GLN A 729 40.12 15.89 -8.04
C GLN A 729 40.02 14.45 -7.49
N MET A 730 39.31 14.21 -6.38
CA MET A 730 39.16 12.87 -5.80
C MET A 730 37.93 12.13 -6.36
N PRO A 731 38.09 10.89 -6.89
CA PRO A 731 36.96 10.08 -7.33
C PRO A 731 35.99 9.73 -6.20
N TRP A 732 34.68 9.76 -6.48
CA TRP A 732 33.59 9.58 -5.50
C TRP A 732 33.69 8.28 -4.68
N HIS A 733 34.18 7.20 -5.29
CA HIS A 733 34.36 5.88 -4.66
C HIS A 733 35.52 5.81 -3.64
N LYS A 734 36.40 6.83 -3.57
CA LYS A 734 37.45 6.92 -2.54
C LYS A 734 37.01 7.65 -1.28
N TRP A 735 35.80 8.22 -1.26
CA TRP A 735 35.25 8.89 -0.08
C TRP A 735 34.60 7.89 0.87
N ASN A 736 35.29 7.60 1.97
CA ASN A 736 34.92 6.56 2.91
C ASN A 736 33.92 7.11 3.95
N TRP A 737 32.62 7.03 3.65
CA TRP A 737 31.51 7.46 4.54
C TRP A 737 31.40 6.66 5.86
N HIS A 738 32.35 5.75 6.12
CA HIS A 738 32.38 4.87 7.30
C HIS A 738 33.24 5.40 8.46
N LYS A 739 33.89 6.56 8.33
CA LYS A 739 34.44 7.25 9.52
C LYS A 739 33.32 8.04 10.20
N PRO A 740 33.17 7.95 11.52
CA PRO A 740 32.12 8.65 12.24
C PRO A 740 32.34 10.16 12.10
N PHE A 741 31.25 10.88 11.80
CA PHE A 741 31.06 12.25 12.27
C PHE A 741 30.74 12.21 13.76
#